data_AF-A0A317HQJ4-F1
#
_entry.id   AF-A0A317HQJ4-F1
#
_cell.length_a   1.000
_cell.length_b   1.000
_cell.length_c   1.000
_cell.angle_alpha   90.00
_cell.angle_beta   90.00
_cell.angle_gamma   90.00
#
_symmetry.space_group_name_H-M   'P 1'
#
loop_
_entity.id
_entity.type
_entity.pdbx_description
1 polymer ?
#
loop_
_entity_poly.entity_id
_entity_poly.type
_entity_poly.pdbx_seq_one_letter_code
_entity_poly.pdbx_strand_id
1 'polypeptide(L)'
;MNGYGSLRRLRSLHCCSRMRADILIALVAASSLTATASAAPPPETPTFSRDIAPIVFRHCATCHHPGTNAAFSLLTYEDVRPRARLIATVTRNRYMPPWKPEPGYGDEFLAKRGLTDSEIVTIERWSEAGAPQGDRTDLPPTPKWTDGWRLGTPDLVIRMPEPYEVPAAGPDVFRLFVLPIPTDAVRYVKAIEFLPSSRAVHHANIRLDETRTSRALDERDPAPGYDGLLARTAQYPEGYFFGWTPGQLPPASGDLAWRLNAGTDMVLQLHLRPTGNLEQVQAAIGLYFAPDAPRRMPAMLRLGKQNIDIAPGERNYAVTDSYVLPVDVDVHAVQPHAHYRAREVSGTATLPDGTTKWLLYIRDWDFDWQDTYRYARPFTLPKGTTLQMRYTYDNSAANRRNPQLPPQRVHWGQNSSDEMGDLWIQVVPRSRSDLDVLVRDFRQKVFREDILGYETVLQRTPDDVGLHDDLALLYLEVGRVDDAIAQFSASRRITPDKAAVHFNLGTALTTAGRIDEAIVCFRRALQLQPDYVPAHNNLGSLLVAGGHLQEAETHFRRVLEIEPANAQALNNLGSVLLRLDRGDEALTFLRRALEIDPNYADAEYNVAHALVTEAHLRDAIAHYQRALTLKPDWPPVLNEFAWLLSVNPDASIRKPSQAVAFAERAVALTQRQDSRSLDVLAAAWAAGGQFDQAVTAAQAAIDLLTARGARPGVAIVAGRLALYRQRQSFVDTNASGPVDDGR
;
A
#
# COMPACT_ATOMS: atom_id res chain seq x y z
N MET A 1 2.08 -51.99 -11.61
CA MET A 1 2.03 -53.44 -11.98
C MET A 1 2.56 -54.24 -10.80
N ASN A 2 2.02 -55.44 -10.60
CA ASN A 2 2.10 -56.34 -9.44
C ASN A 2 1.07 -56.02 -8.33
N GLY A 3 -0.13 -56.58 -8.53
CA GLY A 3 -1.10 -56.83 -7.47
C GLY A 3 -1.07 -58.29 -7.02
N TYR A 4 -1.81 -58.61 -5.96
CA TYR A 4 -2.45 -59.92 -5.74
C TYR A 4 -3.53 -59.76 -4.67
N GLY A 5 -4.76 -60.16 -4.99
CA GLY A 5 -5.90 -60.18 -4.08
C GLY A 5 -5.96 -61.44 -3.22
N SER A 6 -6.88 -61.45 -2.26
CA SER A 6 -7.38 -62.67 -1.62
C SER A 6 -8.80 -62.47 -1.10
N LEU A 7 -9.69 -63.30 -1.64
CA LEU A 7 -11.07 -63.58 -1.22
C LEU A 7 -11.08 -64.75 -0.23
N ARG A 8 -11.97 -64.71 0.77
CA ARG A 8 -12.72 -65.87 1.36
C ARG A 8 -13.78 -65.31 2.34
N ARG A 9 -15.10 -65.47 2.07
CA ARG A 9 -16.01 -66.60 2.46
C ARG A 9 -16.14 -66.72 3.99
N LEU A 10 -17.28 -66.93 4.65
CA LEU A 10 -18.61 -67.49 4.35
C LEU A 10 -19.44 -67.34 5.65
N ARG A 11 -20.77 -67.18 5.58
CA ARG A 11 -21.76 -68.10 6.23
C ARG A 11 -23.21 -67.62 6.07
N SER A 12 -23.99 -68.57 5.59
CA SER A 12 -25.44 -68.64 5.36
C SER A 12 -26.22 -69.07 6.62
N LEU A 13 -27.55 -68.84 6.67
CA LEU A 13 -28.58 -69.90 6.67
C LEU A 13 -30.02 -69.41 7.01
N HIS A 14 -30.99 -70.16 6.43
CA HIS A 14 -32.41 -70.38 6.75
C HIS A 14 -33.47 -69.59 5.97
N CYS A 15 -34.61 -70.14 5.51
CA CYS A 15 -35.08 -71.50 5.15
C CYS A 15 -36.52 -71.37 4.60
N CYS A 16 -36.98 -72.39 3.85
CA CYS A 16 -38.38 -72.73 3.48
C CYS A 16 -39.14 -71.82 2.49
N SER A 17 -39.91 -72.23 1.47
CA SER A 17 -40.39 -73.51 0.89
C SER A 17 -41.86 -73.32 0.42
N ARG A 18 -42.02 -73.17 -0.91
CA ARG A 18 -43.03 -73.81 -1.79
C ARG A 18 -44.52 -73.90 -1.39
N MET A 19 -45.40 -73.43 -2.30
CA MET A 19 -46.49 -74.23 -2.88
C MET A 19 -46.98 -73.65 -4.22
N ARG A 20 -47.07 -74.51 -5.25
CA ARG A 20 -47.92 -74.41 -6.46
C ARG A 20 -49.24 -75.13 -6.11
N ALA A 21 -50.41 -74.98 -6.74
CA ALA A 21 -50.85 -74.47 -8.03
C ALA A 21 -52.34 -74.07 -7.88
N ASP A 22 -52.91 -73.29 -8.80
CA ASP A 22 -54.06 -73.73 -9.59
C ASP A 22 -54.42 -72.68 -10.65
N ILE A 23 -54.63 -73.18 -11.86
CA ILE A 23 -54.97 -72.44 -13.08
C ILE A 23 -56.48 -72.50 -13.23
N LEU A 24 -57.16 -71.34 -13.29
CA LEU A 24 -58.47 -71.23 -13.89
C LEU A 24 -58.42 -70.23 -15.04
N ILE A 25 -58.72 -70.73 -16.23
CA ILE A 25 -58.87 -69.98 -17.48
C ILE A 25 -60.28 -69.39 -17.50
N ALA A 26 -60.39 -68.07 -17.65
CA ALA A 26 -61.61 -67.42 -18.12
C ALA A 26 -61.23 -66.39 -19.19
N LEU A 27 -61.67 -66.66 -20.43
CA LEU A 27 -61.60 -65.75 -21.56
C LEU A 27 -62.47 -64.51 -21.30
N VAL A 28 -61.90 -63.32 -21.41
CA VAL A 28 -62.63 -62.09 -21.75
C VAL A 28 -61.81 -61.30 -22.78
N ALA A 29 -62.52 -60.82 -23.80
CA ALA A 29 -62.03 -60.31 -25.06
C ALA A 29 -61.08 -59.10 -24.95
N ALA A 30 -60.11 -59.07 -25.87
CA ALA A 30 -59.20 -57.97 -26.10
C ALA A 30 -59.95 -56.70 -26.52
N SER A 31 -59.69 -55.60 -25.82
CA SER A 31 -59.91 -54.24 -26.30
C SER A 31 -58.55 -53.53 -26.28
N SER A 32 -58.03 -53.26 -27.47
CA SER A 32 -56.76 -52.58 -27.70
C SER A 32 -56.89 -51.11 -27.29
N LEU A 33 -56.32 -50.73 -26.14
CA LEU A 33 -56.01 -49.34 -25.82
C LEU A 33 -54.53 -49.12 -26.15
N THR A 34 -54.28 -48.63 -27.35
CA THR A 34 -53.01 -47.98 -27.71
C THR A 34 -52.85 -46.74 -26.85
N ALA A 35 -52.08 -46.85 -25.77
CA ALA A 35 -51.54 -45.69 -25.08
C ALA A 35 -50.49 -45.05 -25.99
N THR A 36 -50.87 -44.00 -26.70
CA THR A 36 -49.93 -43.09 -27.36
C THR A 36 -49.08 -42.43 -26.27
N ALA A 37 -47.80 -42.79 -26.22
CA ALA A 37 -46.81 -42.00 -25.52
C ALA A 37 -46.81 -40.60 -26.16
N SER A 38 -47.37 -39.61 -25.44
CA SER A 38 -47.24 -38.21 -25.83
C SER A 38 -45.75 -37.89 -25.82
N ALA A 39 -45.17 -37.68 -27.01
CA ALA A 39 -43.88 -37.04 -27.13
C ALA A 39 -43.91 -35.74 -26.31
N ALA A 40 -42.88 -35.49 -25.51
CA ALA A 40 -42.70 -34.19 -24.90
C ALA A 40 -42.76 -33.13 -26.01
N PRO A 41 -43.48 -32.01 -25.81
CA PRO A 41 -43.55 -30.96 -26.82
C PRO A 41 -42.13 -30.54 -27.21
N PRO A 42 -41.87 -30.24 -28.49
CA PRO A 42 -40.55 -29.77 -28.92
C PRO A 42 -40.17 -28.55 -28.06
N PRO A 43 -38.89 -28.44 -27.65
CA PRO A 43 -38.45 -27.36 -26.77
C PRO A 43 -38.81 -26.04 -27.43
N GLU A 44 -39.61 -25.21 -26.73
CA GLU A 44 -40.09 -23.94 -27.27
C GLU A 44 -38.94 -23.11 -27.84
N THR A 45 -39.22 -22.42 -28.96
CA THR A 45 -38.27 -21.52 -29.58
C THR A 45 -37.96 -20.37 -28.61
N PRO A 46 -36.69 -20.10 -28.30
CA PRO A 46 -36.35 -18.98 -27.44
C PRO A 46 -36.78 -17.66 -28.07
N THR A 47 -37.20 -16.69 -27.25
CA THR A 47 -37.62 -15.35 -27.70
C THR A 47 -36.79 -14.25 -27.05
N PHE A 48 -36.80 -13.05 -27.64
CA PHE A 48 -36.05 -11.94 -27.07
C PHE A 48 -36.52 -11.59 -25.67
N SER A 49 -37.82 -11.31 -25.50
CA SER A 49 -38.38 -10.82 -24.24
C SER A 49 -38.14 -11.79 -23.10
N ARG A 50 -38.42 -13.08 -23.31
CA ARG A 50 -38.36 -14.10 -22.25
C ARG A 50 -36.95 -14.62 -22.00
N ASP A 51 -36.19 -14.91 -23.06
CA ASP A 51 -34.98 -15.74 -22.94
C ASP A 51 -33.69 -14.95 -23.19
N ILE A 52 -33.68 -13.99 -24.11
CA ILE A 52 -32.44 -13.30 -24.52
C ILE A 52 -32.23 -11.98 -23.78
N ALA A 53 -33.27 -11.20 -23.55
CA ALA A 53 -33.19 -9.94 -22.81
C ALA A 53 -32.58 -10.16 -21.42
N PRO A 54 -32.95 -11.18 -20.62
CA PRO A 54 -32.28 -11.47 -19.34
C PRO A 54 -30.77 -11.73 -19.49
N ILE A 55 -30.36 -12.46 -20.54
CA ILE A 55 -28.95 -12.80 -20.79
C ILE A 55 -28.18 -11.54 -21.23
N VAL A 56 -28.70 -10.82 -22.23
CA VAL A 56 -28.07 -9.62 -22.79
C VAL A 56 -27.99 -8.50 -21.76
N PHE A 57 -29.04 -8.26 -20.99
CA PHE A 57 -29.07 -7.21 -19.98
C PHE A 57 -28.09 -7.48 -18.83
N ARG A 58 -27.90 -8.75 -18.47
CA ARG A 58 -26.97 -9.16 -17.42
C ARG A 58 -25.52 -9.09 -17.86
N HIS A 59 -25.21 -9.64 -19.04
CA HIS A 59 -23.82 -9.91 -19.44
C HIS A 59 -23.24 -8.91 -20.45
N CYS A 60 -24.09 -8.31 -21.29
CA CYS A 60 -23.64 -7.51 -22.44
C CYS A 60 -23.97 -6.03 -22.27
N ALA A 61 -25.15 -5.69 -21.77
CA ALA A 61 -25.63 -4.31 -21.67
C ALA A 61 -24.74 -3.45 -20.77
N THR A 62 -24.05 -4.03 -19.78
CA THR A 62 -23.04 -3.37 -18.93
C THR A 62 -21.96 -2.63 -19.71
N CYS A 63 -21.57 -3.15 -20.88
CA CYS A 63 -20.63 -2.51 -21.79
C CYS A 63 -21.33 -1.89 -23.01
N HIS A 64 -22.52 -2.38 -23.38
CA HIS A 64 -23.28 -1.97 -24.56
C HIS A 64 -24.52 -1.13 -24.21
N HIS A 65 -24.30 0.08 -23.71
CA HIS A 65 -25.37 1.06 -23.45
C HIS A 65 -24.93 2.48 -23.86
N PRO A 66 -25.86 3.43 -24.06
CA PRO A 66 -25.47 4.82 -24.35
C PRO A 66 -24.54 5.38 -23.25
N GLY A 67 -23.46 6.05 -23.65
CA GLY A 67 -22.47 6.63 -22.73
C GLY A 67 -21.32 5.69 -22.33
N THR A 68 -21.23 4.48 -22.88
CA THR A 68 -20.05 3.60 -22.73
C THR A 68 -19.15 3.61 -23.96
N ASN A 69 -18.05 2.84 -23.87
CA ASN A 69 -17.07 2.69 -24.95
C ASN A 69 -17.55 1.78 -26.10
N ALA A 70 -18.69 1.10 -25.99
CA ALA A 70 -19.18 0.24 -27.07
C ALA A 70 -19.82 1.05 -28.19
N ALA A 71 -19.58 0.62 -29.44
CA ALA A 71 -20.08 1.29 -30.64
C ALA A 71 -21.61 1.23 -30.81
N PHE A 72 -22.32 0.43 -30.01
CA PHE A 72 -23.77 0.27 -30.09
C PHE A 72 -24.38 -0.18 -28.76
N SER A 73 -25.68 0.13 -28.59
CA SER A 73 -26.50 -0.31 -27.46
C SER A 73 -27.04 -1.73 -27.65
N LEU A 74 -27.38 -2.40 -26.56
CA LEU A 74 -28.10 -3.68 -26.52
C LEU A 74 -29.27 -3.65 -25.51
N LEU A 75 -29.95 -2.50 -25.38
CA LEU A 75 -31.02 -2.29 -24.39
C LEU A 75 -32.42 -2.61 -24.88
N THR A 76 -32.63 -2.65 -26.20
CA THR A 76 -33.95 -2.88 -26.81
C THR A 76 -33.92 -4.03 -27.81
N TYR A 77 -35.10 -4.55 -28.17
CA TYR A 77 -35.17 -5.58 -29.22
C TYR A 77 -34.61 -5.06 -30.56
N GLU A 78 -34.92 -3.82 -30.88
CA GLU A 78 -34.50 -3.11 -32.09
C GLU A 78 -32.97 -2.95 -32.13
N ASP A 79 -32.31 -2.83 -30.98
CA ASP A 79 -30.86 -2.84 -30.87
C ASP A 79 -30.27 -4.25 -31.09
N VAL A 80 -30.88 -5.27 -30.49
CA VAL A 80 -30.26 -6.61 -30.42
C VAL A 80 -30.53 -7.42 -31.69
N ARG A 81 -31.75 -7.36 -32.25
CA ARG A 81 -32.17 -8.17 -33.40
C ARG A 81 -31.27 -8.04 -34.64
N PRO A 82 -30.88 -6.84 -35.11
CA PRO A 82 -30.01 -6.72 -36.29
C PRO A 82 -28.65 -7.40 -36.11
N ARG A 83 -28.25 -7.64 -34.86
CA ARG A 83 -26.96 -8.19 -34.46
C ARG A 83 -27.05 -9.66 -34.02
N ALA A 84 -28.21 -10.31 -34.10
CA ALA A 84 -28.41 -11.66 -33.57
C ALA A 84 -27.36 -12.68 -34.03
N ARG A 85 -27.07 -12.71 -35.35
CA ARG A 85 -26.04 -13.60 -35.92
C ARG A 85 -24.63 -13.27 -35.43
N LEU A 86 -24.31 -11.99 -35.31
CA LEU A 86 -23.02 -11.55 -34.78
C LEU A 86 -22.88 -11.97 -33.32
N ILE A 87 -23.88 -11.67 -32.49
CA ILE A 87 -23.93 -12.03 -31.07
C ILE A 87 -23.74 -13.54 -30.91
N ALA A 88 -24.53 -14.35 -31.62
CA ALA A 88 -24.39 -15.81 -31.59
C ALA A 88 -22.97 -16.27 -32.00
N THR A 89 -22.39 -15.67 -33.02
CA THR A 89 -21.03 -16.02 -33.50
C THR A 89 -19.96 -15.69 -32.47
N VAL A 90 -20.00 -14.47 -31.90
CA VAL A 90 -18.97 -14.02 -30.95
C VAL A 90 -19.09 -14.72 -29.59
N THR A 91 -20.30 -15.08 -29.17
CA THR A 91 -20.50 -15.86 -27.93
C THR A 91 -20.09 -17.32 -28.12
N ARG A 92 -20.44 -17.95 -29.25
CA ARG A 92 -20.04 -19.33 -29.59
C ARG A 92 -18.53 -19.50 -29.61
N ASN A 93 -17.84 -18.58 -30.29
CA ASN A 93 -16.39 -18.62 -30.44
C ASN A 93 -15.65 -18.13 -29.20
N ARG A 94 -16.38 -17.74 -28.15
CA ARG A 94 -15.83 -17.13 -26.94
C ARG A 94 -14.88 -15.96 -27.25
N TYR A 95 -15.28 -15.13 -28.21
CA TYR A 95 -14.59 -13.88 -28.54
C TYR A 95 -15.05 -12.74 -27.62
N MET A 96 -16.35 -12.70 -27.28
CA MET A 96 -17.00 -11.72 -26.39
C MET A 96 -18.10 -12.44 -25.59
N PRO A 97 -18.39 -12.16 -24.30
CA PRO A 97 -17.80 -11.22 -23.31
C PRO A 97 -16.68 -11.87 -22.45
N PRO A 98 -15.90 -11.15 -21.60
CA PRO A 98 -14.63 -11.66 -21.07
C PRO A 98 -14.75 -13.03 -20.36
N TRP A 99 -14.01 -14.01 -20.89
CA TRP A 99 -14.06 -15.43 -20.50
C TRP A 99 -13.02 -15.83 -19.44
N LYS A 100 -12.39 -14.83 -18.82
CA LYS A 100 -11.29 -15.00 -17.88
C LYS A 100 -11.81 -14.81 -16.44
N PRO A 101 -11.27 -15.54 -15.46
CA PRO A 101 -10.27 -16.59 -15.57
C PRO A 101 -10.92 -17.95 -15.95
N GLU A 102 -10.11 -18.97 -16.18
CA GLU A 102 -10.59 -20.32 -16.50
C GLU A 102 -11.48 -20.89 -15.36
N PRO A 103 -12.63 -21.51 -15.69
CA PRO A 103 -13.49 -22.13 -14.68
C PRO A 103 -12.76 -23.23 -13.89
N GLY A 104 -12.91 -23.22 -12.57
CA GLY A 104 -12.34 -24.26 -11.68
C GLY A 104 -10.93 -23.97 -11.16
N TYR A 105 -10.30 -22.88 -11.58
CA TYR A 105 -8.94 -22.49 -11.17
C TYR A 105 -8.96 -21.28 -10.22
N GLY A 106 -9.72 -21.42 -9.14
CA GLY A 106 -10.01 -20.39 -8.14
C GLY A 106 -11.43 -20.54 -7.63
N ASP A 107 -11.71 -19.97 -6.45
CA ASP A 107 -13.06 -19.93 -5.90
C ASP A 107 -13.99 -19.03 -6.75
N GLU A 108 -15.27 -18.98 -6.38
CA GLU A 108 -16.28 -18.20 -7.07
C GLU A 108 -16.01 -16.69 -6.98
N PHE A 109 -15.85 -15.99 -8.11
CA PHE A 109 -15.68 -14.53 -8.18
C PHE A 109 -17.03 -13.79 -8.34
N LEU A 110 -17.19 -12.62 -7.71
CA LEU A 110 -18.46 -11.85 -7.65
C LEU A 110 -19.01 -11.38 -9.01
N ALA A 111 -18.16 -11.31 -10.03
CA ALA A 111 -18.45 -10.62 -11.28
C ALA A 111 -18.07 -11.46 -12.50
N LYS A 112 -18.41 -12.76 -12.51
CA LYS A 112 -18.19 -13.59 -13.71
C LYS A 112 -19.01 -13.02 -14.88
N ARG A 113 -18.31 -12.45 -15.86
CA ARG A 113 -18.89 -11.80 -17.05
C ARG A 113 -19.13 -12.77 -18.22
N GLY A 114 -18.65 -14.01 -18.12
CA GLY A 114 -18.84 -15.03 -19.14
C GLY A 114 -20.24 -15.65 -19.13
N LEU A 115 -20.65 -16.20 -20.27
CA LEU A 115 -21.91 -16.94 -20.40
C LEU A 115 -21.72 -18.41 -20.06
N THR A 116 -22.78 -19.04 -19.55
CA THR A 116 -22.89 -20.49 -19.43
C THR A 116 -23.10 -21.14 -20.81
N ASP A 117 -22.74 -22.42 -20.95
CA ASP A 117 -22.93 -23.14 -22.22
C ASP A 117 -24.42 -23.20 -22.61
N SER A 118 -25.35 -23.27 -21.65
CA SER A 118 -26.79 -23.22 -21.91
C SER A 118 -27.26 -21.84 -22.39
N GLU A 119 -26.73 -20.75 -21.85
CA GLU A 119 -27.01 -19.39 -22.34
C GLU A 119 -26.49 -19.20 -23.76
N ILE A 120 -25.29 -19.71 -24.09
CA ILE A 120 -24.74 -19.69 -25.46
C ILE A 120 -25.68 -20.43 -26.42
N VAL A 121 -26.05 -21.67 -26.09
CA VAL A 121 -26.99 -22.47 -26.90
C VAL A 121 -28.35 -21.76 -27.07
N THR A 122 -28.81 -21.06 -26.04
CA THR A 122 -30.08 -20.29 -26.10
C THR A 122 -29.99 -19.14 -27.10
N ILE A 123 -28.90 -18.37 -27.08
CA ILE A 123 -28.63 -17.30 -28.05
C ILE A 123 -28.55 -17.86 -29.47
N GLU A 124 -27.86 -18.98 -29.66
CA GLU A 124 -27.73 -19.61 -30.97
C GLU A 124 -29.08 -20.03 -31.54
N ARG A 125 -29.87 -20.77 -30.75
CA ARG A 125 -31.22 -21.20 -31.14
C ARG A 125 -32.14 -20.02 -31.47
N TRP A 126 -32.07 -18.95 -30.67
CA TRP A 126 -32.82 -17.72 -30.94
C TRP A 126 -32.41 -17.07 -32.27
N SER A 127 -31.11 -16.95 -32.52
CA SER A 127 -30.56 -16.37 -33.75
C SER A 127 -30.93 -17.22 -34.98
N GLU A 128 -30.85 -18.55 -34.90
CA GLU A 128 -31.20 -19.49 -35.96
C GLU A 128 -32.71 -19.45 -36.29
N ALA A 129 -33.55 -19.25 -35.27
CA ALA A 129 -34.99 -19.08 -35.44
C ALA A 129 -35.41 -17.70 -36.00
N GLY A 130 -34.46 -16.86 -36.43
CA GLY A 130 -34.76 -15.54 -37.00
C GLY A 130 -34.96 -14.44 -35.96
N ALA A 131 -34.49 -14.65 -34.73
CA ALA A 131 -34.53 -13.68 -33.63
C ALA A 131 -35.95 -13.20 -33.27
N PRO A 132 -36.91 -14.11 -32.95
CA PRO A 132 -38.28 -13.70 -32.61
C PRO A 132 -38.31 -12.84 -31.34
N GLN A 133 -39.17 -11.81 -31.31
CA GLN A 133 -39.30 -10.91 -30.17
C GLN A 133 -39.95 -11.59 -28.96
N GLY A 134 -41.02 -12.38 -29.17
CA GLY A 134 -41.83 -12.94 -28.09
C GLY A 134 -42.85 -11.94 -27.55
N ASP A 135 -43.58 -12.33 -26.49
CA ASP A 135 -44.53 -11.45 -25.82
C ASP A 135 -43.79 -10.30 -25.13
N ARG A 136 -44.30 -9.08 -25.27
CA ARG A 136 -43.73 -7.90 -24.60
C ARG A 136 -43.96 -7.92 -23.10
N THR A 137 -44.96 -8.65 -22.59
CA THR A 137 -45.19 -8.78 -21.15
C THR A 137 -44.11 -9.59 -20.43
N ASP A 138 -43.38 -10.44 -21.17
CA ASP A 138 -42.28 -11.24 -20.63
C ASP A 138 -40.96 -10.45 -20.55
N LEU A 139 -40.92 -9.24 -21.12
CA LEU A 139 -39.70 -8.44 -21.19
C LEU A 139 -39.30 -7.98 -19.77
N PRO A 140 -38.10 -8.32 -19.28
CA PRO A 140 -37.63 -7.82 -18.00
C PRO A 140 -37.47 -6.29 -18.04
N PRO A 141 -37.54 -5.61 -16.88
CA PRO A 141 -37.24 -4.19 -16.80
C PRO A 141 -35.88 -3.90 -17.43
N THR A 142 -35.84 -2.95 -18.37
CA THR A 142 -34.57 -2.49 -18.94
C THR A 142 -33.67 -1.98 -17.81
N PRO A 143 -32.39 -2.39 -17.76
CA PRO A 143 -31.44 -1.90 -16.77
C PRO A 143 -31.43 -0.36 -16.80
N LYS A 144 -31.58 0.23 -15.62
CA LYS A 144 -31.47 1.68 -15.42
C LYS A 144 -30.17 1.97 -14.72
N TRP A 145 -29.38 2.88 -15.28
CA TRP A 145 -28.22 3.45 -14.61
C TRP A 145 -28.66 4.79 -14.02
N THR A 146 -28.67 4.90 -12.68
CA THR A 146 -28.97 6.15 -11.96
C THR A 146 -27.84 7.14 -12.19
N ASP A 147 -28.08 8.25 -12.90
CA ASP A 147 -27.14 9.38 -13.10
C ASP A 147 -25.64 9.02 -13.21
N GLY A 148 -25.33 7.89 -13.86
CA GLY A 148 -23.97 7.38 -14.02
C GLY A 148 -23.43 6.44 -12.92
N TRP A 149 -23.98 6.41 -11.70
CA TRP A 149 -23.42 5.67 -10.55
C TRP A 149 -24.14 4.34 -10.26
N ARG A 150 -23.39 3.22 -10.24
CA ARG A 150 -23.88 1.85 -10.02
C ARG A 150 -24.03 1.48 -8.55
N LEU A 151 -23.25 2.08 -7.66
CA LEU A 151 -23.34 1.82 -6.21
C LEU A 151 -24.43 2.66 -5.51
N GLY A 152 -25.22 3.42 -6.27
CA GLY A 152 -26.15 4.43 -5.77
C GLY A 152 -25.48 5.81 -5.66
N THR A 153 -26.15 6.77 -5.02
CA THR A 153 -25.63 8.14 -4.85
C THR A 153 -24.34 8.16 -4.02
N PRO A 154 -23.21 8.67 -4.56
CA PRO A 154 -21.98 8.85 -3.78
C PRO A 154 -22.15 9.85 -2.64
N ASP A 155 -21.42 9.66 -1.54
CA ASP A 155 -21.34 10.63 -0.45
C ASP A 155 -20.55 11.88 -0.86
N LEU A 156 -19.59 11.72 -1.77
CA LEU A 156 -18.81 12.81 -2.36
C LEU A 156 -18.52 12.52 -3.84
N VAL A 157 -18.69 13.51 -4.71
CA VAL A 157 -18.30 13.44 -6.12
C VAL A 157 -17.16 14.42 -6.39
N ILE A 158 -16.04 13.91 -6.85
CA ILE A 158 -14.87 14.67 -7.29
C ILE A 158 -14.91 14.69 -8.83
N ARG A 159 -14.73 15.87 -9.46
CA ARG A 159 -14.81 16.01 -10.91
C ARG A 159 -13.58 16.77 -11.42
N MET A 160 -13.13 16.41 -12.63
CA MET A 160 -12.20 17.25 -13.38
C MET A 160 -12.76 18.67 -13.51
N PRO A 161 -12.02 19.71 -13.07
CA PRO A 161 -12.54 21.08 -13.05
C PRO A 161 -12.87 21.57 -14.46
N GLU A 162 -12.04 21.20 -15.44
CA GLU A 162 -12.19 21.56 -16.85
C GLU A 162 -12.09 20.30 -17.72
N PRO A 163 -12.75 20.27 -18.89
CA PRO A 163 -12.61 19.18 -19.84
C PRO A 163 -11.24 19.19 -20.51
N TYR A 164 -10.75 18.00 -20.87
CA TYR A 164 -9.53 17.81 -21.65
C TYR A 164 -9.86 17.32 -23.06
N GLU A 165 -9.30 17.98 -24.07
CA GLU A 165 -9.50 17.64 -25.48
C GLU A 165 -8.59 16.50 -25.93
N VAL A 166 -9.19 15.42 -26.44
CA VAL A 166 -8.47 14.33 -27.10
C VAL A 166 -8.65 14.48 -28.62
N PRO A 167 -7.56 14.65 -29.39
CA PRO A 167 -7.63 14.76 -30.85
C PRO A 167 -8.31 13.55 -31.52
N ALA A 168 -8.90 13.78 -32.69
CA ALA A 168 -9.58 12.74 -33.47
C ALA A 168 -8.63 11.62 -33.95
N ALA A 169 -7.36 11.94 -34.14
CA ALA A 169 -6.31 11.03 -34.59
C ALA A 169 -4.98 11.40 -33.92
N GLY A 170 -4.03 10.47 -33.86
CA GLY A 170 -2.73 10.67 -33.25
C GLY A 170 -2.28 9.46 -32.44
N PRO A 171 -1.17 9.58 -31.70
CA PRO A 171 -0.79 8.59 -30.70
C PRO A 171 -1.74 8.62 -29.51
N ASP A 172 -1.69 7.56 -28.69
CA ASP A 172 -2.35 7.53 -27.40
C ASP A 172 -1.78 8.62 -26.47
N VAL A 173 -2.64 9.17 -25.61
CA VAL A 173 -2.28 10.23 -24.66
C VAL A 173 -2.32 9.66 -23.25
N PHE A 174 -1.23 9.83 -22.50
CA PHE A 174 -1.18 9.52 -21.08
C PHE A 174 -1.10 10.83 -20.30
N ARG A 175 -2.14 11.13 -19.52
CA ARG A 175 -2.21 12.41 -18.79
C ARG A 175 -2.63 12.21 -17.35
N LEU A 176 -2.04 12.98 -16.45
CA LEU A 176 -2.28 12.92 -15.02
C LEU A 176 -3.05 14.15 -14.56
N PHE A 177 -4.26 13.97 -14.06
CA PHE A 177 -5.10 15.05 -13.55
C PHE A 177 -5.06 15.05 -12.02
N VAL A 178 -4.84 16.22 -11.41
CA VAL A 178 -4.81 16.35 -9.95
C VAL A 178 -6.12 16.97 -9.48
N LEU A 179 -6.85 16.22 -8.67
CA LEU A 179 -8.19 16.60 -8.22
C LEU A 179 -8.19 16.76 -6.70
N PRO A 180 -8.23 18.00 -6.18
CA PRO A 180 -8.33 18.22 -4.75
C PRO A 180 -9.59 17.59 -4.16
N ILE A 181 -9.42 16.85 -3.06
CA ILE A 181 -10.54 16.20 -2.39
C ILE A 181 -11.08 17.18 -1.32
N PRO A 182 -12.33 17.65 -1.42
CA PRO A 182 -12.86 18.68 -0.52
C PRO A 182 -13.28 18.08 0.83
N THR A 183 -12.29 17.63 1.61
CA THR A 183 -12.48 17.11 2.97
C THR A 183 -11.59 17.85 3.96
N ASP A 184 -12.19 18.36 5.03
CA ASP A 184 -11.56 19.10 6.13
C ASP A 184 -11.18 18.20 7.32
N ALA A 185 -11.60 16.94 7.29
CA ALA A 185 -11.36 15.96 8.34
C ALA A 185 -11.13 14.58 7.74
N VAL A 186 -10.57 13.69 8.56
CA VAL A 186 -10.38 12.28 8.18
C VAL A 186 -11.72 11.65 7.82
N ARG A 187 -11.73 10.90 6.72
CA ARG A 187 -12.86 10.07 6.27
C ARG A 187 -12.40 8.63 6.05
N TYR A 188 -13.32 7.69 6.09
CA TYR A 188 -13.04 6.29 5.76
C TYR A 188 -13.82 5.92 4.51
N VAL A 189 -13.14 5.53 3.44
CA VAL A 189 -13.75 5.25 2.14
C VAL A 189 -13.90 3.74 1.97
N LYS A 190 -15.14 3.25 1.82
CA LYS A 190 -15.46 1.81 1.66
C LYS A 190 -15.62 1.39 0.20
N ALA A 191 -15.90 2.34 -0.68
CA ALA A 191 -16.00 2.09 -2.10
C ALA A 191 -15.66 3.35 -2.90
N ILE A 192 -15.18 3.13 -4.13
CA ILE A 192 -15.03 4.18 -5.13
C ILE A 192 -15.72 3.75 -6.41
N GLU A 193 -16.21 4.71 -7.18
CA GLU A 193 -16.70 4.48 -8.53
C GLU A 193 -16.11 5.55 -9.46
N PHE A 194 -15.79 5.17 -10.69
CA PHE A 194 -15.18 6.06 -11.68
C PHE A 194 -16.08 6.20 -12.90
N LEU A 195 -16.34 7.45 -13.31
CA LEU A 195 -17.08 7.81 -14.50
C LEU A 195 -16.12 8.42 -15.53
N PRO A 196 -15.89 7.75 -16.67
CA PRO A 196 -14.90 8.19 -17.66
C PRO A 196 -15.33 9.42 -18.45
N SER A 197 -16.64 9.73 -18.53
CA SER A 197 -17.27 10.81 -19.32
C SER A 197 -17.12 10.75 -20.85
N SER A 198 -16.15 10.01 -21.39
CA SER A 198 -15.97 9.78 -22.84
C SER A 198 -15.40 8.39 -23.12
N ARG A 199 -15.70 7.88 -24.31
CA ARG A 199 -15.15 6.62 -24.85
C ARG A 199 -13.66 6.68 -25.17
N ALA A 200 -13.06 7.88 -25.18
CA ALA A 200 -11.62 8.05 -25.33
C ALA A 200 -10.84 7.46 -24.15
N VAL A 201 -11.44 7.38 -22.95
CA VAL A 201 -10.80 6.79 -21.77
C VAL A 201 -10.70 5.28 -21.95
N HIS A 202 -9.47 4.80 -22.16
CA HIS A 202 -9.18 3.38 -22.32
C HIS A 202 -9.00 2.69 -20.97
N HIS A 203 -8.27 3.31 -20.06
CA HIS A 203 -8.20 2.92 -18.65
C HIS A 203 -7.85 4.12 -17.78
N ALA A 204 -8.05 3.96 -16.47
CA ALA A 204 -7.64 4.93 -15.47
C ALA A 204 -6.88 4.24 -14.33
N ASN A 205 -5.86 4.89 -13.79
CA ASN A 205 -5.25 4.57 -12.51
C ASN A 205 -5.48 5.73 -11.55
N ILE A 206 -5.96 5.42 -10.35
CA ILE A 206 -6.42 6.39 -9.36
C ILE A 206 -5.56 6.26 -8.10
N ARG A 207 -4.91 7.35 -7.71
CA ARG A 207 -3.95 7.39 -6.60
C ARG A 207 -4.21 8.58 -5.69
N LEU A 208 -3.59 8.57 -4.52
CA LEU A 208 -3.63 9.65 -3.54
C LEU A 208 -2.26 10.29 -3.39
N ASP A 209 -2.21 11.61 -3.37
CA ASP A 209 -1.03 12.37 -2.96
C ASP A 209 -1.41 13.18 -1.71
N GLU A 210 -0.82 12.86 -0.56
CA GLU A 210 -1.01 13.63 0.67
C GLU A 210 -0.12 14.89 0.75
N THR A 211 0.72 15.10 -0.28
CA THR A 211 1.59 16.26 -0.41
C THR A 211 1.05 17.23 -1.48
N ARG A 212 1.74 18.37 -1.66
CA ARG A 212 1.47 19.31 -2.77
C ARG A 212 2.26 18.99 -4.04
N THR A 213 2.97 17.87 -4.11
CA THR A 213 3.91 17.57 -5.20
C THR A 213 3.20 17.44 -6.54
N SER A 214 2.20 16.56 -6.64
CA SER A 214 1.41 16.43 -7.88
C SER A 214 0.73 17.75 -8.27
N ARG A 215 0.18 18.49 -7.30
CA ARG A 215 -0.45 19.79 -7.57
C ARG A 215 0.52 20.81 -8.13
N ALA A 216 1.75 20.85 -7.61
CA ALA A 216 2.79 21.75 -8.10
C ALA A 216 3.30 21.37 -9.50
N LEU A 217 3.15 20.11 -9.93
CA LEU A 217 3.42 19.69 -11.31
C LEU A 217 2.28 20.12 -12.25
N ASP A 218 1.04 19.90 -11.84
CA ASP A 218 -0.17 20.34 -12.55
C ASP A 218 -0.18 21.87 -12.74
N GLU A 219 0.06 22.64 -11.67
CA GLU A 219 0.14 24.11 -11.70
C GLU A 219 1.21 24.70 -12.65
N ARG A 220 2.19 23.89 -13.09
CA ARG A 220 3.24 24.30 -14.05
C ARG A 220 2.88 23.99 -15.49
N ASP A 221 1.93 23.09 -15.73
CA ASP A 221 1.47 22.73 -17.06
C ASP A 221 0.41 23.74 -17.52
N PRO A 222 0.48 24.24 -18.76
CA PRO A 222 -0.49 25.20 -19.27
C PRO A 222 -1.87 24.58 -19.60
N ALA A 223 -1.99 23.25 -19.65
CA ALA A 223 -3.25 22.55 -19.88
C ALA A 223 -3.66 21.74 -18.64
N PRO A 224 -4.94 21.36 -18.46
CA PRO A 224 -5.39 20.66 -17.25
C PRO A 224 -4.65 19.34 -17.04
N GLY A 225 -4.09 19.11 -15.85
CA GLY A 225 -3.24 17.95 -15.59
C GLY A 225 -1.83 18.14 -16.16
N TYR A 226 -0.98 17.13 -16.04
CA TYR A 226 0.39 17.16 -16.56
C TYR A 226 0.77 15.87 -17.26
N ASP A 227 1.75 15.96 -18.16
CA ASP A 227 2.37 14.82 -18.82
C ASP A 227 3.65 14.38 -18.09
N GLY A 228 4.06 13.12 -18.30
CA GLY A 228 5.31 12.58 -17.77
C GLY A 228 5.12 11.58 -16.63
N LEU A 229 6.10 11.53 -15.72
CA LEU A 229 6.12 10.55 -14.64
C LEU A 229 5.16 10.95 -13.51
N LEU A 230 4.40 9.97 -13.04
CA LEU A 230 3.63 10.08 -11.81
C LEU A 230 4.56 10.49 -10.65
N ALA A 231 4.13 11.46 -9.83
CA ALA A 231 4.89 11.85 -8.65
C ALA A 231 5.05 10.64 -7.71
N ARG A 232 6.24 10.44 -7.14
CA ARG A 232 6.50 9.31 -6.21
C ARG A 232 5.62 9.36 -4.95
N THR A 233 5.17 10.56 -4.58
CA THR A 233 4.23 10.82 -3.49
C THR A 233 2.82 10.34 -3.79
N ALA A 234 2.46 10.18 -5.07
CA ALA A 234 1.16 9.67 -5.49
C ALA A 234 1.13 8.13 -5.42
N GLN A 235 0.45 7.59 -4.40
CA GLN A 235 0.42 6.17 -4.10
C GLN A 235 -0.99 5.60 -4.20
N TYR A 236 -1.09 4.28 -4.42
CA TYR A 236 -2.37 3.63 -4.24
C TYR A 236 -2.77 3.65 -2.76
N PRO A 237 -4.06 3.73 -2.44
CA PRO A 237 -4.53 3.63 -1.06
C PRO A 237 -4.09 2.30 -0.44
N GLU A 238 -3.75 2.33 0.85
CA GLU A 238 -3.15 1.19 1.55
C GLU A 238 -3.95 -0.11 1.36
N GLY A 239 -3.34 -1.07 0.65
CA GLY A 239 -3.95 -2.38 0.42
C GLY A 239 -5.05 -2.41 -0.63
N TYR A 240 -5.18 -1.38 -1.47
CA TYR A 240 -6.13 -1.33 -2.60
C TYR A 240 -5.42 -1.05 -3.92
N PHE A 241 -5.93 -1.64 -4.99
CA PHE A 241 -5.59 -1.23 -6.36
C PHE A 241 -6.81 -0.55 -6.97
N PHE A 242 -6.64 0.69 -7.39
CA PHE A 242 -7.69 1.48 -8.02
C PHE A 242 -7.35 1.76 -9.47
N GLY A 243 -7.45 0.71 -10.28
CA GLY A 243 -7.56 0.83 -11.72
C GLY A 243 -9.01 0.68 -12.17
N TRP A 244 -9.29 1.25 -13.32
CA TRP A 244 -10.57 1.13 -14.00
C TRP A 244 -10.34 0.77 -15.47
N THR A 245 -11.07 -0.23 -15.95
CA THR A 245 -11.25 -0.53 -17.37
C THR A 245 -12.75 -0.57 -17.72
N PRO A 246 -13.12 -0.38 -19.01
CA PRO A 246 -14.51 -0.43 -19.43
C PRO A 246 -15.22 -1.70 -18.99
N GLY A 247 -16.33 -1.53 -18.27
CA GLY A 247 -17.15 -2.63 -17.78
C GLY A 247 -16.67 -3.28 -16.48
N GLN A 248 -15.54 -2.84 -15.90
CA GLN A 248 -15.13 -3.25 -14.56
C GLN A 248 -16.18 -2.82 -13.52
N LEU A 249 -16.48 -3.70 -12.56
CA LEU A 249 -17.37 -3.34 -11.46
C LEU A 249 -16.63 -2.45 -10.44
N PRO A 250 -17.32 -1.46 -9.85
CA PRO A 250 -16.72 -0.61 -8.85
C PRO A 250 -16.27 -1.45 -7.64
N PRO A 251 -15.08 -1.19 -7.09
CA PRO A 251 -14.62 -1.87 -5.89
C PRO A 251 -15.49 -1.46 -4.69
N ALA A 252 -16.39 -2.35 -4.28
CA ALA A 252 -17.15 -2.21 -3.03
C ALA A 252 -16.82 -3.37 -2.09
N SER A 253 -16.44 -3.03 -0.86
CA SER A 253 -16.29 -3.99 0.23
C SER A 253 -17.26 -3.62 1.35
N GLY A 254 -18.04 -4.58 1.84
CA GLY A 254 -18.95 -4.34 2.97
C GLY A 254 -18.21 -4.03 4.27
N ASP A 255 -17.03 -4.64 4.46
CA ASP A 255 -16.32 -4.68 5.74
C ASP A 255 -14.93 -4.00 5.71
N LEU A 256 -14.49 -3.53 4.54
CA LEU A 256 -13.18 -2.89 4.38
C LEU A 256 -13.35 -1.43 3.98
N ALA A 257 -12.54 -0.57 4.58
CA ALA A 257 -12.40 0.82 4.20
C ALA A 257 -10.91 1.22 4.26
N TRP A 258 -10.55 2.33 3.63
CA TRP A 258 -9.25 2.96 3.77
C TRP A 258 -9.39 4.38 4.32
N ARG A 259 -8.33 4.86 4.96
CA ARG A 259 -8.30 6.18 5.59
C ARG A 259 -7.95 7.24 4.56
N LEU A 260 -8.79 8.26 4.44
CA LEU A 260 -8.56 9.47 3.64
C LEU A 260 -8.23 10.62 4.59
N ASN A 261 -7.05 11.22 4.42
CA ASN A 261 -6.61 12.38 5.19
C ASN A 261 -7.19 13.69 4.63
N ALA A 262 -7.31 14.71 5.49
CA ALA A 262 -7.65 16.05 5.04
C ALA A 262 -6.51 16.62 4.19
N GLY A 263 -6.85 17.39 3.15
CA GLY A 263 -5.84 18.00 2.26
C GLY A 263 -5.22 17.06 1.23
N THR A 264 -5.65 15.80 1.15
CA THR A 264 -5.19 14.84 0.12
C THR A 264 -5.73 15.19 -1.27
N ASP A 265 -4.88 15.07 -2.28
CA ASP A 265 -5.24 15.16 -3.70
C ASP A 265 -5.47 13.76 -4.29
N MET A 266 -6.47 13.65 -5.17
CA MET A 266 -6.66 12.47 -6.00
C MET A 266 -5.90 12.65 -7.33
N VAL A 267 -4.95 11.77 -7.61
CA VAL A 267 -4.16 11.80 -8.84
C VAL A 267 -4.72 10.75 -9.81
N LEU A 268 -5.38 11.24 -10.85
CA LEU A 268 -6.06 10.45 -11.87
C LEU A 268 -5.19 10.37 -13.12
N GLN A 269 -4.52 9.24 -13.33
CA GLN A 269 -3.82 8.97 -14.58
C GLN A 269 -4.79 8.34 -15.58
N LEU A 270 -5.03 9.02 -16.70
CA LEU A 270 -5.84 8.51 -17.80
C LEU A 270 -4.95 8.08 -18.97
N HIS A 271 -5.24 6.90 -19.49
CA HIS A 271 -4.80 6.50 -20.83
C HIS A 271 -5.95 6.76 -21.80
N LEU A 272 -5.73 7.68 -22.73
CA LEU A 272 -6.71 8.19 -23.67
C LEU A 272 -6.34 7.78 -25.09
N ARG A 273 -7.29 7.22 -25.83
CA ARG A 273 -7.09 6.79 -27.22
C ARG A 273 -7.95 7.62 -28.17
N PRO A 274 -7.39 8.15 -29.28
CA PRO A 274 -8.17 8.79 -30.33
C PRO A 274 -9.28 7.86 -30.85
N THR A 275 -10.47 8.40 -31.04
CA THR A 275 -11.69 7.62 -31.37
C THR A 275 -12.14 7.78 -32.81
N GLY A 276 -11.38 8.54 -33.61
CA GLY A 276 -11.77 9.04 -34.92
C GLY A 276 -12.56 10.35 -34.89
N ASN A 277 -12.95 10.83 -33.70
CA ASN A 277 -13.63 12.12 -33.48
C ASN A 277 -12.90 12.91 -32.40
N LEU A 278 -13.03 14.24 -32.41
CA LEU A 278 -12.59 15.07 -31.29
C LEU A 278 -13.45 14.72 -30.06
N GLU A 279 -12.82 14.38 -28.95
CA GLU A 279 -13.51 13.96 -27.72
C GLU A 279 -13.17 14.93 -26.59
N GLN A 280 -14.15 15.21 -25.73
CA GLN A 280 -13.98 15.99 -24.51
C GLN A 280 -14.06 15.05 -23.30
N VAL A 281 -12.99 14.99 -22.51
CA VAL A 281 -12.89 14.13 -21.33
C VAL A 281 -13.01 14.99 -20.07
N GLN A 282 -14.05 14.78 -19.27
CA GLN A 282 -14.26 15.41 -17.97
C GLN A 282 -14.76 14.38 -16.94
N ALA A 283 -13.84 13.49 -16.56
CA ALA A 283 -14.13 12.36 -15.69
C ALA A 283 -14.56 12.78 -14.27
N ALA A 284 -15.22 11.86 -13.56
CA ALA A 284 -15.63 12.03 -12.17
C ALA A 284 -15.38 10.77 -11.34
N ILE A 285 -15.15 10.94 -10.05
CA ILE A 285 -14.95 9.87 -9.05
C ILE A 285 -15.97 10.06 -7.93
N GLY A 286 -16.73 9.01 -7.66
CA GLY A 286 -17.67 8.94 -6.54
C GLY A 286 -17.03 8.22 -5.38
N LEU A 287 -17.00 8.84 -4.21
CA LEU A 287 -16.54 8.24 -2.96
C LEU A 287 -17.74 7.88 -2.09
N TYR A 288 -17.66 6.69 -1.49
CA TYR A 288 -18.65 6.19 -0.55
C TYR A 288 -17.97 5.97 0.80
N PHE A 289 -18.48 6.60 1.85
CA PHE A 289 -17.87 6.59 3.17
C PHE A 289 -18.44 5.47 4.07
N ALA A 290 -17.56 4.93 4.91
CA ALA A 290 -17.92 4.14 6.07
C ALA A 290 -18.18 5.09 7.26
N PRO A 291 -19.13 4.74 8.15
CA PRO A 291 -19.40 5.54 9.34
C PRO A 291 -18.24 5.49 10.35
N ASP A 292 -17.51 4.37 10.40
CA ASP A 292 -16.47 4.10 11.39
C ASP A 292 -15.16 3.68 10.73
N ALA A 293 -14.06 3.77 11.50
CA ALA A 293 -12.76 3.24 11.11
C ALA A 293 -12.83 1.71 10.87
N PRO A 294 -12.10 1.18 9.87
CA PRO A 294 -12.10 -0.25 9.59
C PRO A 294 -11.46 -1.04 10.74
N ARG A 295 -12.08 -2.15 11.14
CA ARG A 295 -11.53 -3.04 12.19
C ARG A 295 -10.31 -3.82 11.71
N ARG A 296 -10.21 -4.08 10.42
CA ARG A 296 -9.10 -4.78 9.75
C ARG A 296 -8.73 -4.00 8.50
N MET A 297 -7.44 -3.91 8.23
CA MET A 297 -6.92 -3.22 7.06
C MET A 297 -6.28 -4.23 6.10
N PRO A 298 -6.51 -4.10 4.79
CA PRO A 298 -5.87 -4.96 3.81
C PRO A 298 -4.40 -4.60 3.62
N ALA A 299 -3.64 -5.57 3.12
CA ALA A 299 -2.34 -5.38 2.49
C ALA A 299 -2.42 -5.84 1.04
N MET A 300 -1.52 -5.31 0.21
CA MET A 300 -1.37 -5.73 -1.17
C MET A 300 -0.03 -6.44 -1.34
N LEU A 301 -0.05 -7.69 -1.78
CA LEU A 301 1.16 -8.47 -2.07
C LEU A 301 1.40 -8.52 -3.57
N ARG A 302 2.55 -8.04 -4.05
CA ARG A 302 3.01 -8.14 -5.45
C ARG A 302 4.02 -9.25 -5.64
N LEU A 303 3.60 -10.37 -6.21
CA LEU A 303 4.57 -11.29 -6.81
C LEU A 303 4.91 -10.77 -8.20
N GLY A 304 6.19 -10.71 -8.56
CA GLY A 304 6.59 -10.13 -9.84
C GLY A 304 8.04 -10.36 -10.23
N LYS A 305 8.35 -10.10 -11.50
CA LYS A 305 9.71 -10.14 -12.06
C LYS A 305 10.03 -8.89 -12.86
N GLN A 306 11.08 -8.17 -12.48
CA GLN A 306 11.49 -6.90 -13.10
C GLN A 306 12.76 -6.99 -13.95
N ASN A 307 13.36 -8.17 -14.09
CA ASN A 307 14.52 -8.40 -14.96
C ASN A 307 14.17 -9.18 -16.24
N ILE A 308 12.96 -8.97 -16.77
CA ILE A 308 12.52 -9.61 -18.02
C ILE A 308 13.44 -9.18 -19.17
N ASP A 309 13.91 -10.15 -19.96
CA ASP A 309 14.66 -9.95 -21.21
C ASP A 309 14.34 -11.11 -22.16
N ILE A 310 13.49 -10.83 -23.14
CA ILE A 310 12.94 -11.78 -24.11
C ILE A 310 13.58 -11.54 -25.46
N ALA A 311 14.27 -12.56 -25.98
CA ALA A 311 14.89 -12.50 -27.29
C ALA A 311 13.84 -12.38 -28.42
N PRO A 312 14.18 -11.76 -29.57
CA PRO A 312 13.33 -11.80 -30.76
C PRO A 312 13.02 -13.24 -31.17
N GLY A 313 11.75 -13.56 -31.41
CA GLY A 313 11.32 -14.87 -31.87
C GLY A 313 11.11 -15.92 -30.77
N GLU A 314 11.46 -15.63 -29.52
CA GLU A 314 11.23 -16.52 -28.38
C GLU A 314 9.72 -16.75 -28.18
N ARG A 315 9.29 -18.00 -28.00
CA ARG A 315 7.87 -18.39 -28.01
C ARG A 315 7.34 -18.80 -26.64
N ASN A 316 8.21 -19.13 -25.70
CA ASN A 316 7.81 -19.64 -24.40
C ASN A 316 8.76 -19.16 -23.30
N TYR A 317 9.04 -17.85 -23.30
CA TYR A 317 9.75 -17.23 -22.18
C TYR A 317 8.87 -17.28 -20.95
N ALA A 318 9.39 -17.73 -19.81
CA ALA A 318 8.59 -17.88 -18.60
C ALA A 318 9.25 -17.20 -17.41
N VAL A 319 8.43 -16.59 -16.57
CA VAL A 319 8.85 -15.97 -15.32
C VAL A 319 8.05 -16.52 -14.16
N THR A 320 8.68 -16.60 -13.00
CA THR A 320 8.08 -17.10 -11.77
C THR A 320 8.58 -16.30 -10.58
N ASP A 321 7.74 -16.18 -9.57
CA ASP A 321 8.08 -15.59 -8.28
C ASP A 321 7.29 -16.27 -7.16
N SER A 322 7.77 -16.17 -5.93
CA SER A 322 7.13 -16.78 -4.77
C SER A 322 7.35 -16.02 -3.47
N TYR A 323 6.46 -16.26 -2.50
CA TYR A 323 6.53 -15.68 -1.17
C TYR A 323 5.89 -16.60 -0.12
N VAL A 324 6.46 -16.71 1.07
CA VAL A 324 5.92 -17.51 2.18
C VAL A 324 5.27 -16.58 3.18
N LEU A 325 4.00 -16.82 3.50
CA LEU A 325 3.24 -15.96 4.40
C LEU A 325 3.75 -16.04 5.86
N PRO A 326 4.10 -14.92 6.51
CA PRO A 326 4.59 -14.91 7.89
C PRO A 326 3.46 -14.96 8.93
N VAL A 327 2.20 -14.76 8.49
CA VAL A 327 0.99 -14.67 9.30
C VAL A 327 -0.19 -15.30 8.56
N ASP A 328 -1.28 -15.57 9.28
CA ASP A 328 -2.55 -15.97 8.68
C ASP A 328 -3.21 -14.78 7.96
N VAL A 329 -3.78 -15.02 6.78
CA VAL A 329 -4.47 -13.98 6.00
C VAL A 329 -5.76 -14.50 5.37
N ASP A 330 -6.74 -13.62 5.19
CA ASP A 330 -7.90 -13.86 4.31
C ASP A 330 -7.59 -13.27 2.92
N VAL A 331 -7.78 -14.03 1.85
CA VAL A 331 -7.58 -13.56 0.46
C VAL A 331 -8.89 -13.03 -0.09
N HIS A 332 -8.90 -11.77 -0.52
CA HIS A 332 -10.11 -11.07 -0.98
C HIS A 332 -10.17 -10.87 -2.48
N ALA A 333 -9.02 -10.60 -3.12
CA ALA A 333 -8.96 -10.38 -4.55
C ALA A 333 -7.58 -10.70 -5.11
N VAL A 334 -7.54 -10.98 -6.40
CA VAL A 334 -6.31 -11.11 -7.17
C VAL A 334 -6.40 -10.31 -8.46
N GLN A 335 -5.30 -9.68 -8.84
CA GLN A 335 -5.19 -8.90 -10.05
C GLN A 335 -3.89 -9.25 -10.77
N PRO A 336 -3.96 -10.04 -11.84
CA PRO A 336 -2.84 -10.20 -12.74
C PRO A 336 -2.64 -8.95 -13.61
N HIS A 337 -1.40 -8.64 -13.92
CA HIS A 337 -0.99 -7.58 -14.84
C HIS A 337 0.20 -8.04 -15.69
N ALA A 338 0.05 -7.98 -17.00
CA ALA A 338 1.07 -8.26 -17.99
C ALA A 338 0.71 -7.60 -19.32
N HIS A 339 1.68 -7.43 -20.23
CA HIS A 339 1.47 -6.71 -21.49
C HIS A 339 1.19 -7.65 -22.67
N TYR A 340 1.34 -7.13 -23.89
CA TYR A 340 0.81 -7.72 -25.12
C TYR A 340 1.37 -9.11 -25.46
N ARG A 341 2.60 -9.46 -25.05
CA ARG A 341 3.20 -10.76 -25.41
C ARG A 341 2.89 -11.86 -24.41
N ALA A 342 2.35 -11.53 -23.24
CA ALA A 342 1.93 -12.54 -22.29
C ALA A 342 0.85 -13.45 -22.89
N ARG A 343 0.94 -14.73 -22.55
CA ARG A 343 0.06 -15.80 -23.08
C ARG A 343 -0.66 -16.52 -21.97
N GLU A 344 0.08 -17.03 -21.00
CA GLU A 344 -0.47 -17.77 -19.88
C GLU A 344 -0.12 -17.05 -18.58
N VAL A 345 -1.08 -16.96 -17.67
CA VAL A 345 -0.95 -16.29 -16.37
C VAL A 345 -1.56 -17.17 -15.30
N SER A 346 -0.81 -17.44 -14.24
CA SER A 346 -1.27 -18.32 -13.15
C SER A 346 -0.76 -17.87 -11.79
N GLY A 347 -1.57 -18.15 -10.77
CA GLY A 347 -1.23 -17.97 -9.36
C GLY A 347 -1.74 -19.12 -8.51
N THR A 348 -0.91 -19.61 -7.59
CA THR A 348 -1.24 -20.72 -6.68
C THR A 348 -0.80 -20.42 -5.25
N ALA A 349 -1.38 -21.15 -4.31
CA ALA A 349 -1.04 -21.11 -2.89
C ALA A 349 -0.86 -22.55 -2.37
N THR A 350 0.37 -22.91 -2.02
CA THR A 350 0.71 -24.22 -1.44
C THR A 350 0.71 -24.12 0.08
N LEU A 351 -0.24 -24.77 0.73
CA LEU A 351 -0.41 -24.77 2.18
C LEU A 351 0.72 -25.55 2.88
N PRO A 352 0.93 -25.35 4.20
CA PRO A 352 1.94 -26.07 4.97
C PRO A 352 1.80 -27.61 4.96
N ASP A 353 0.60 -28.13 4.71
CA ASP A 353 0.32 -29.55 4.57
C ASP A 353 0.64 -30.12 3.17
N GLY A 354 1.11 -29.27 2.24
CA GLY A 354 1.39 -29.62 0.84
C GLY A 354 0.20 -29.46 -0.11
N THR A 355 -1.01 -29.17 0.41
CA THR A 355 -2.20 -28.95 -0.43
C THR A 355 -2.03 -27.68 -1.27
N THR A 356 -2.24 -27.76 -2.58
CA THR A 356 -2.19 -26.59 -3.46
C THR A 356 -3.59 -26.09 -3.79
N LYS A 357 -3.81 -24.79 -3.60
CA LYS A 357 -5.01 -24.07 -4.03
C LYS A 357 -4.69 -23.16 -5.22
N TRP A 358 -5.63 -23.04 -6.14
CA TRP A 358 -5.56 -22.06 -7.22
C TRP A 358 -6.01 -20.69 -6.72
N LEU A 359 -5.22 -19.66 -7.03
CA LEU A 359 -5.64 -18.28 -6.88
C LEU A 359 -6.35 -17.82 -8.16
N LEU A 360 -5.70 -18.02 -9.32
CA LEU A 360 -6.29 -17.78 -10.63
C LEU A 360 -5.52 -18.55 -11.71
N TYR A 361 -6.18 -18.78 -12.84
CA TYR A 361 -5.54 -19.25 -14.08
C TYR A 361 -6.18 -18.60 -15.30
N ILE A 362 -5.36 -18.06 -16.19
CA ILE A 362 -5.75 -17.45 -17.46
C ILE A 362 -4.87 -18.08 -18.54
N ARG A 363 -5.47 -18.95 -19.36
CA ARG A 363 -4.74 -19.68 -20.41
C ARG A 363 -4.41 -18.86 -21.66
N ASP A 364 -5.19 -17.80 -21.91
CA ASP A 364 -5.04 -16.91 -23.07
C ASP A 364 -5.16 -15.45 -22.61
N TRP A 365 -4.09 -14.93 -22.01
CA TRP A 365 -3.99 -13.54 -21.57
C TRP A 365 -4.29 -12.57 -22.72
N ASP A 366 -5.01 -11.50 -22.37
CA ASP A 366 -5.36 -10.44 -23.29
C ASP A 366 -5.29 -9.12 -22.53
N PHE A 367 -4.37 -8.26 -22.97
CA PHE A 367 -4.10 -6.97 -22.33
C PHE A 367 -5.33 -6.05 -22.31
N ASP A 368 -6.24 -6.20 -23.28
CA ASP A 368 -7.49 -5.42 -23.31
C ASP A 368 -8.50 -5.90 -22.25
N TRP A 369 -8.29 -7.07 -21.64
CA TRP A 369 -9.18 -7.70 -20.66
C TRP A 369 -8.52 -7.85 -19.28
N GLN A 370 -7.93 -6.77 -18.80
CA GLN A 370 -7.41 -6.66 -17.44
C GLN A 370 -8.53 -6.37 -16.45
N ASP A 371 -8.52 -7.10 -15.33
CA ASP A 371 -9.56 -7.00 -14.30
C ASP A 371 -9.01 -7.36 -12.92
N THR A 372 -9.73 -6.94 -11.88
CA THR A 372 -9.53 -7.37 -10.50
C THR A 372 -10.54 -8.46 -10.16
N TYR A 373 -10.08 -9.69 -9.95
CA TYR A 373 -10.91 -10.84 -9.65
C TYR A 373 -11.18 -10.92 -8.14
N ARG A 374 -12.35 -10.43 -7.72
CA ARG A 374 -12.79 -10.42 -6.31
C ARG A 374 -13.55 -11.69 -5.96
N TYR A 375 -13.11 -12.40 -4.93
CA TYR A 375 -13.79 -13.60 -4.47
C TYR A 375 -15.14 -13.26 -3.85
N ALA A 376 -16.20 -13.95 -4.27
CA ALA A 376 -17.52 -13.90 -3.64
C ALA A 376 -17.47 -14.41 -2.20
N ARG A 377 -16.55 -15.33 -1.94
CA ARG A 377 -16.26 -15.85 -0.60
C ARG A 377 -14.75 -15.80 -0.39
N PRO A 378 -14.24 -14.74 0.28
CA PRO A 378 -12.85 -14.71 0.72
C PRO A 378 -12.51 -15.98 1.53
N PHE A 379 -11.30 -16.48 1.40
CA PHE A 379 -10.85 -17.69 2.08
C PHE A 379 -9.53 -17.46 2.81
N THR A 380 -9.33 -18.24 3.88
CA THR A 380 -8.12 -18.12 4.70
C THR A 380 -6.97 -18.94 4.13
N LEU A 381 -5.77 -18.35 4.17
CA LEU A 381 -4.49 -19.03 4.01
C LEU A 381 -3.72 -18.97 5.34
N PRO A 382 -3.28 -20.12 5.88
CA PRO A 382 -2.51 -20.14 7.11
C PRO A 382 -1.08 -19.64 6.88
N LYS A 383 -0.46 -19.13 7.94
CA LYS A 383 0.98 -18.88 8.03
C LYS A 383 1.78 -20.08 7.50
N GLY A 384 2.85 -19.80 6.77
CA GLY A 384 3.69 -20.82 6.11
C GLY A 384 3.17 -21.25 4.73
N THR A 385 2.00 -20.77 4.29
CA THR A 385 1.55 -20.96 2.91
C THR A 385 2.51 -20.27 1.94
N THR A 386 2.91 -20.97 0.89
CA THR A 386 3.73 -20.44 -0.21
C THR A 386 2.84 -19.96 -1.34
N LEU A 387 2.80 -18.65 -1.57
CA LEU A 387 2.19 -18.04 -2.76
C LEU A 387 3.18 -18.13 -3.93
N GLN A 388 2.68 -18.45 -5.12
CA GLN A 388 3.48 -18.57 -6.34
C GLN A 388 2.78 -17.94 -7.53
N MET A 389 3.55 -17.37 -8.44
CA MET A 389 3.09 -16.90 -9.76
C MET A 389 3.86 -17.62 -10.87
N ARG A 390 3.23 -17.80 -12.04
CA ARG A 390 3.93 -18.16 -13.28
C ARG A 390 3.25 -17.53 -14.50
N TYR A 391 4.05 -16.82 -15.30
CA TYR A 391 3.62 -16.13 -16.51
C TYR A 391 4.47 -16.62 -17.70
N THR A 392 3.87 -16.74 -18.88
CA THR A 392 4.59 -17.07 -20.13
C THR A 392 4.37 -16.01 -21.20
N TYR A 393 5.36 -15.83 -22.08
CA TYR A 393 5.36 -14.82 -23.13
C TYR A 393 5.79 -15.40 -24.47
N ASP A 394 5.19 -14.88 -25.54
CA ASP A 394 5.46 -15.25 -26.94
C ASP A 394 5.83 -13.98 -27.73
N ASN A 395 7.13 -13.77 -27.91
CA ASN A 395 7.73 -12.69 -28.68
C ASN A 395 8.06 -13.15 -30.11
N SER A 396 7.23 -14.01 -30.71
CA SER A 396 7.39 -14.43 -32.10
C SER A 396 6.46 -13.68 -33.05
N ALA A 397 6.77 -13.73 -34.35
CA ALA A 397 5.91 -13.18 -35.39
C ALA A 397 4.56 -13.93 -35.54
N ALA A 398 4.43 -15.11 -34.92
CA ALA A 398 3.17 -15.86 -34.88
C ALA A 398 2.20 -15.33 -33.82
N ASN A 399 2.69 -14.59 -32.82
CA ASN A 399 1.84 -13.91 -31.86
C ASN A 399 1.19 -12.69 -32.53
N ARG A 400 -0.10 -12.81 -32.87
CA ARG A 400 -0.89 -11.73 -33.47
C ARG A 400 -1.05 -10.51 -32.56
N ARG A 401 -0.86 -10.66 -31.24
CA ARG A 401 -0.88 -9.57 -30.27
C ARG A 401 0.49 -8.89 -30.12
N ASN A 402 1.56 -9.42 -30.72
CA ASN A 402 2.88 -8.78 -30.64
C ASN A 402 2.84 -7.39 -31.31
N PRO A 403 3.09 -6.30 -30.58
CA PRO A 403 2.99 -4.94 -31.13
C PRO A 403 4.15 -4.60 -32.07
N GLN A 404 5.20 -5.42 -32.13
CA GLN A 404 6.39 -5.18 -32.93
C GLN A 404 6.60 -6.31 -33.95
N LEU A 405 6.47 -5.98 -35.24
CA LEU A 405 6.70 -6.87 -36.36
C LEU A 405 7.68 -6.20 -37.34
N PRO A 406 8.87 -6.79 -37.61
CA PRO A 406 9.38 -8.06 -37.07
C PRO A 406 9.67 -7.98 -35.55
N PRO A 407 9.66 -9.13 -34.82
CA PRO A 407 9.95 -9.13 -33.39
C PRO A 407 11.30 -8.53 -33.05
N GLN A 408 11.36 -7.80 -31.95
CA GLN A 408 12.57 -7.19 -31.40
C GLN A 408 12.88 -7.76 -30.02
N ARG A 409 14.04 -7.44 -29.44
CA ARG A 409 14.34 -7.82 -28.05
C ARG A 409 13.47 -6.97 -27.13
N VAL A 410 12.88 -7.59 -26.13
CA VAL A 410 11.89 -6.96 -25.24
C VAL A 410 12.33 -7.12 -23.80
N HIS A 411 12.16 -6.08 -23.01
CA HIS A 411 12.61 -6.06 -21.62
C HIS A 411 11.45 -5.76 -20.68
N TRP A 412 11.73 -5.83 -19.37
CA TRP A 412 10.85 -5.23 -18.38
C TRP A 412 10.76 -3.71 -18.59
N GLY A 413 9.54 -3.17 -18.50
CA GLY A 413 9.27 -1.75 -18.63
C GLY A 413 7.78 -1.38 -18.53
N GLN A 414 7.50 -0.09 -18.32
CA GLN A 414 6.15 0.45 -18.11
C GLN A 414 5.34 0.61 -19.41
N ASN A 415 5.99 0.65 -20.57
CA ASN A 415 5.28 0.81 -21.84
C ASN A 415 4.56 -0.49 -22.19
N SER A 416 3.37 -0.40 -22.79
CA SER A 416 2.65 -1.62 -23.23
C SER A 416 3.42 -2.44 -24.27
N SER A 417 4.40 -1.84 -24.96
CA SER A 417 5.32 -2.54 -25.88
C SER A 417 6.50 -3.23 -25.17
N ASP A 418 6.81 -2.86 -23.94
CA ASP A 418 7.68 -3.61 -23.02
C ASP A 418 6.86 -4.74 -22.36
N GLU A 419 7.44 -5.52 -21.45
CA GLU A 419 6.68 -6.54 -20.70
C GLU A 419 6.71 -6.34 -19.18
N MET A 420 5.68 -6.88 -18.55
CA MET A 420 5.53 -6.98 -17.10
C MET A 420 4.89 -8.30 -16.75
N GLY A 421 5.10 -8.76 -15.54
CA GLY A 421 4.39 -9.90 -14.98
C GLY A 421 4.24 -9.73 -13.49
N ASP A 422 3.16 -9.07 -13.09
CA ASP A 422 2.81 -8.85 -11.69
C ASP A 422 1.51 -9.58 -11.35
N LEU A 423 1.50 -10.28 -10.22
CA LEU A 423 0.31 -10.86 -9.61
C LEU A 423 0.11 -10.16 -8.27
N TRP A 424 -0.86 -9.26 -8.24
CA TRP A 424 -1.27 -8.55 -7.05
C TRP A 424 -2.32 -9.38 -6.30
N ILE A 425 -2.13 -9.54 -4.99
CA ILE A 425 -3.01 -10.33 -4.12
C ILE A 425 -3.42 -9.43 -2.96
N GLN A 426 -4.72 -9.11 -2.89
CA GLN A 426 -5.30 -8.36 -1.78
C GLN A 426 -5.57 -9.34 -0.64
N VAL A 427 -4.89 -9.13 0.48
CA VAL A 427 -5.00 -9.97 1.67
C VAL A 427 -5.41 -9.14 2.88
N VAL A 428 -6.12 -9.75 3.83
CA VAL A 428 -6.53 -9.11 5.09
C VAL A 428 -5.98 -9.94 6.25
N PRO A 429 -4.96 -9.44 6.97
CA PRO A 429 -4.44 -10.10 8.17
C PRO A 429 -5.49 -10.15 9.30
N ARG A 430 -5.30 -11.06 10.26
CA ARG A 430 -6.23 -11.23 11.39
C ARG A 430 -6.23 -10.04 12.36
N SER A 431 -5.11 -9.36 12.51
CA SER A 431 -4.93 -8.24 13.45
C SER A 431 -4.03 -7.14 12.89
N ARG A 432 -3.99 -5.98 13.56
CA ARG A 432 -3.04 -4.91 13.23
C ARG A 432 -1.58 -5.35 13.42
N SER A 433 -1.29 -6.12 14.45
CA SER A 433 0.05 -6.68 14.67
C SER A 433 0.47 -7.60 13.52
N ASP A 434 -0.45 -8.42 13.00
CA ASP A 434 -0.14 -9.29 11.86
C ASP A 434 0.09 -8.50 10.57
N LEU A 435 -0.66 -7.40 10.38
CA LEU A 435 -0.43 -6.47 9.28
C LEU A 435 0.97 -5.86 9.34
N ASP A 436 1.39 -5.37 10.51
CA ASP A 436 2.72 -4.76 10.67
C ASP A 436 3.84 -5.80 10.41
N VAL A 437 3.66 -7.05 10.85
CA VAL A 437 4.58 -8.16 10.54
C VAL A 437 4.63 -8.45 9.04
N LEU A 438 3.46 -8.60 8.41
CA LEU A 438 3.34 -8.91 6.98
C LEU A 438 3.96 -7.81 6.11
N VAL A 439 3.59 -6.55 6.34
CA VAL A 439 4.08 -5.41 5.55
C VAL A 439 5.60 -5.27 5.69
N ARG A 440 6.13 -5.37 6.91
CA ARG A 440 7.58 -5.27 7.14
C ARG A 440 8.36 -6.38 6.44
N ASP A 441 7.88 -7.62 6.58
CA ASP A 441 8.54 -8.78 5.97
C ASP A 441 8.46 -8.74 4.44
N PHE A 442 7.27 -8.47 3.90
CA PHE A 442 7.04 -8.43 2.47
C PHE A 442 7.78 -7.28 1.77
N ARG A 443 7.87 -6.10 2.41
CA ARG A 443 8.59 -4.93 1.89
C ARG A 443 10.05 -5.26 1.55
N GLN A 444 10.73 -6.06 2.37
CA GLN A 444 12.12 -6.48 2.12
C GLN A 444 12.27 -7.30 0.83
N LYS A 445 11.28 -8.15 0.53
CA LYS A 445 11.24 -8.89 -0.74
C LYS A 445 11.03 -7.94 -1.92
N VAL A 446 10.07 -7.02 -1.80
CA VAL A 446 9.72 -6.08 -2.87
C VAL A 446 10.91 -5.20 -3.23
N PHE A 447 11.60 -4.63 -2.24
CA PHE A 447 12.78 -3.79 -2.49
C PHE A 447 13.90 -4.52 -3.23
N ARG A 448 14.14 -5.81 -2.95
CA ARG A 448 15.15 -6.58 -3.70
C ARG A 448 14.78 -6.75 -5.18
N GLU A 449 13.49 -6.95 -5.47
CA GLU A 449 13.02 -7.07 -6.86
C GLU A 449 13.02 -5.71 -7.58
N ASP A 450 12.64 -4.62 -6.90
CA ASP A 450 12.70 -3.26 -7.46
C ASP A 450 14.15 -2.82 -7.74
N ILE A 451 15.09 -3.12 -6.83
CA ILE A 451 16.53 -2.87 -7.04
C ILE A 451 17.01 -3.56 -8.32
N LEU A 452 16.68 -4.85 -8.49
CA LEU A 452 17.06 -5.62 -9.67
C LEU A 452 16.47 -5.03 -10.95
N GLY A 453 15.21 -4.60 -10.92
CA GLY A 453 14.54 -3.93 -12.02
C GLY A 453 15.24 -2.63 -12.41
N TYR A 454 15.51 -1.77 -11.43
CA TYR A 454 16.14 -0.46 -11.67
C TYR A 454 17.59 -0.60 -12.12
N GLU A 455 18.37 -1.53 -11.57
CA GLU A 455 19.72 -1.87 -12.06
C GLU A 455 19.67 -2.29 -13.55
N THR A 456 18.67 -3.10 -13.94
CA THR A 456 18.50 -3.56 -15.33
C THR A 456 18.08 -2.44 -16.27
N VAL A 457 17.25 -1.50 -15.81
CA VAL A 457 16.87 -0.31 -16.61
C VAL A 457 18.08 0.62 -16.77
N LEU A 458 18.86 0.88 -15.71
CA LEU A 458 20.06 1.75 -15.76
C LEU A 458 21.14 1.23 -16.73
N GLN A 459 21.23 -0.08 -16.97
CA GLN A 459 22.15 -0.60 -18.01
C GLN A 459 21.83 -0.05 -19.40
N ARG A 460 20.57 0.32 -19.65
CA ARG A 460 20.08 0.85 -20.94
C ARG A 460 19.95 2.36 -20.93
N THR A 461 19.74 2.95 -19.75
CA THR A 461 19.60 4.40 -19.53
C THR A 461 20.58 4.89 -18.47
N PRO A 462 21.90 4.79 -18.70
CA PRO A 462 22.93 5.06 -17.68
C PRO A 462 23.04 6.52 -17.25
N ASP A 463 22.37 7.43 -17.96
CA ASP A 463 22.35 8.87 -17.66
C ASP A 463 21.01 9.32 -17.04
N ASP A 464 20.12 8.38 -16.67
CA ASP A 464 18.86 8.69 -15.99
C ASP A 464 19.09 9.05 -14.52
N VAL A 465 19.15 10.36 -14.25
CA VAL A 465 19.35 10.94 -12.92
C VAL A 465 18.24 10.51 -11.95
N GLY A 466 16.99 10.49 -12.40
CA GLY A 466 15.85 10.15 -11.56
C GLY A 466 15.94 8.70 -11.08
N LEU A 467 16.31 7.80 -11.99
CA LEU A 467 16.45 6.38 -11.70
C LEU A 467 17.66 6.08 -10.80
N HIS A 468 18.79 6.80 -10.95
CA HIS A 468 19.90 6.73 -10.01
C HIS A 468 19.46 7.12 -8.59
N ASP A 469 18.73 8.22 -8.44
CA ASP A 469 18.22 8.67 -7.13
C ASP A 469 17.22 7.68 -6.54
N ASP A 470 16.35 7.10 -7.36
CA ASP A 470 15.40 6.05 -6.97
C ASP A 470 16.10 4.80 -6.44
N LEU A 471 17.07 4.30 -7.19
CA LEU A 471 17.86 3.12 -6.82
C LEU A 471 18.67 3.39 -5.55
N ALA A 472 19.21 4.59 -5.39
CA ALA A 472 19.93 4.99 -4.18
C ALA A 472 19.03 4.93 -2.94
N LEU A 473 17.80 5.44 -3.02
CA LEU A 473 16.84 5.37 -1.92
C LEU A 473 16.49 3.92 -1.56
N LEU A 474 16.28 3.06 -2.56
CA LEU A 474 16.05 1.63 -2.33
C LEU A 474 17.25 0.95 -1.65
N TYR A 475 18.47 1.31 -2.03
CA TYR A 475 19.67 0.81 -1.37
C TYR A 475 19.76 1.25 0.10
N LEU A 476 19.39 2.49 0.43
CA LEU A 476 19.31 2.94 1.82
C LEU A 476 18.30 2.12 2.63
N GLU A 477 17.12 1.85 2.06
CA GLU A 477 16.07 1.05 2.71
C GLU A 477 16.49 -0.40 3.04
N VAL A 478 17.39 -0.98 2.24
CA VAL A 478 17.96 -2.32 2.50
C VAL A 478 19.33 -2.27 3.20
N GLY A 479 19.76 -1.09 3.68
CA GLY A 479 21.01 -0.89 4.42
C GLY A 479 22.29 -0.95 3.58
N ARG A 480 22.19 -0.92 2.24
CA ARG A 480 23.32 -0.90 1.30
C ARG A 480 23.81 0.55 1.08
N VAL A 481 24.28 1.19 2.14
CA VAL A 481 24.57 2.63 2.15
C VAL A 481 25.66 3.04 1.13
N ASP A 482 26.70 2.22 0.94
CA ASP A 482 27.77 2.51 -0.03
C ASP A 482 27.27 2.48 -1.48
N ASP A 483 26.38 1.54 -1.81
CA ASP A 483 25.75 1.48 -3.13
C ASP A 483 24.86 2.70 -3.36
N ALA A 484 24.12 3.15 -2.34
CA ALA A 484 23.35 4.39 -2.40
C ALA A 484 24.24 5.62 -2.67
N ILE A 485 25.37 5.72 -1.99
CA ILE A 485 26.36 6.80 -2.21
C ILE A 485 26.89 6.75 -3.65
N ALA A 486 27.15 5.56 -4.20
CA ALA A 486 27.61 5.39 -5.57
C ALA A 486 26.56 5.89 -6.59
N GLN A 487 25.29 5.54 -6.39
CA GLN A 487 24.20 5.99 -7.27
C GLN A 487 23.93 7.50 -7.16
N PHE A 488 23.88 8.08 -5.95
CA PHE A 488 23.78 9.53 -5.79
C PHE A 488 25.00 10.27 -6.35
N SER A 489 26.19 9.67 -6.28
CA SER A 489 27.39 10.23 -6.91
C SER A 489 27.31 10.20 -8.45
N ALA A 490 26.65 9.19 -9.03
CA ALA A 490 26.36 9.14 -10.46
C ALA A 490 25.38 10.24 -10.86
N SER A 491 24.26 10.37 -10.14
CA SER A 491 23.27 11.45 -10.29
C SER A 491 23.93 12.84 -10.26
N ARG A 492 24.79 13.10 -9.25
CA ARG A 492 25.57 14.34 -9.14
C ARG A 492 26.54 14.56 -10.31
N ARG A 493 27.16 13.51 -10.85
CA ARG A 493 28.08 13.63 -11.99
C ARG A 493 27.34 14.05 -13.26
N ILE A 494 26.11 13.57 -13.45
CA ILE A 494 25.29 13.87 -14.62
C ILE A 494 24.71 15.29 -14.54
N THR A 495 24.25 15.73 -13.35
CA THR A 495 23.65 17.07 -13.15
C THR A 495 24.26 17.87 -11.98
N PRO A 496 25.55 18.23 -12.05
CA PRO A 496 26.29 18.81 -10.92
C PRO A 496 25.82 20.21 -10.48
N ASP A 497 24.96 20.86 -11.26
CA ASP A 497 24.43 22.21 -11.04
C ASP A 497 23.09 22.23 -10.29
N LYS A 498 22.51 21.08 -9.94
CA LYS A 498 21.26 20.98 -9.19
C LYS A 498 21.50 20.88 -7.68
N ALA A 499 20.78 21.66 -6.87
CA ALA A 499 20.90 21.58 -5.40
C ALA A 499 20.47 20.20 -4.86
N ALA A 500 19.43 19.59 -5.44
CA ALA A 500 18.86 18.32 -5.01
C ALA A 500 19.88 17.17 -5.01
N VAL A 501 20.72 17.04 -6.03
CA VAL A 501 21.69 15.92 -6.13
C VAL A 501 22.79 16.01 -5.07
N HIS A 502 23.21 17.22 -4.68
CA HIS A 502 24.16 17.41 -3.58
C HIS A 502 23.49 17.12 -2.23
N PHE A 503 22.25 17.57 -2.04
CA PHE A 503 21.50 17.27 -0.82
C PHE A 503 21.24 15.77 -0.63
N ASN A 504 20.84 15.07 -1.68
CA ASN A 504 20.59 13.63 -1.64
C ASN A 504 21.87 12.85 -1.28
N LEU A 505 23.00 13.20 -1.92
CA LEU A 505 24.30 12.63 -1.58
C LEU A 505 24.71 12.95 -0.13
N GLY A 506 24.53 14.19 0.32
CA GLY A 506 24.83 14.60 1.70
C GLY A 506 24.01 13.83 2.74
N THR A 507 22.76 13.51 2.43
CA THR A 507 21.88 12.70 3.28
C THR A 507 22.36 11.25 3.38
N ALA A 508 22.77 10.64 2.26
CA ALA A 508 23.36 9.31 2.27
C ALA A 508 24.70 9.26 3.01
N LEU A 509 25.56 10.26 2.84
CA LEU A 509 26.83 10.40 3.55
C LEU A 509 26.62 10.57 5.06
N THR A 510 25.60 11.33 5.47
CA THR A 510 25.20 11.46 6.88
C THR A 510 24.84 10.10 7.47
N THR A 511 24.05 9.31 6.73
CA THR A 511 23.65 7.95 7.13
C THR A 511 24.87 7.02 7.26
N ALA A 512 25.90 7.22 6.42
CA ALA A 512 27.17 6.49 6.50
C ALA A 512 28.11 6.98 7.63
N GLY A 513 27.73 8.02 8.40
CA GLY A 513 28.61 8.65 9.38
C GLY A 513 29.75 9.48 8.78
N ARG A 514 29.74 9.75 7.47
CA ARG A 514 30.74 10.56 6.75
C ARG A 514 30.38 12.04 6.84
N ILE A 515 30.36 12.56 8.07
CA ILE A 515 29.79 13.86 8.42
C ILE A 515 30.47 15.03 7.68
N ASP A 516 31.80 15.05 7.59
CA ASP A 516 32.53 16.13 6.93
C ASP A 516 32.18 16.24 5.44
N GLU A 517 32.06 15.10 4.76
CA GLU A 517 31.68 15.06 3.34
C GLU A 517 30.20 15.46 3.15
N ALA A 518 29.34 15.09 4.09
CA ALA A 518 27.93 15.52 4.08
C ALA A 518 27.80 17.04 4.22
N ILE A 519 28.55 17.67 5.13
CA ILE A 519 28.57 19.12 5.32
C ILE A 519 28.99 19.83 4.02
N VAL A 520 30.03 19.33 3.34
CA VAL A 520 30.46 19.87 2.03
C VAL A 520 29.32 19.80 1.01
N CYS A 521 28.61 18.67 0.95
CA CYS A 521 27.49 18.50 0.03
C CYS A 521 26.32 19.44 0.35
N PHE A 522 25.92 19.59 1.61
CA PHE A 522 24.84 20.51 1.99
C PHE A 522 25.21 21.97 1.73
N ARG A 523 26.45 22.39 2.04
CA ARG A 523 26.92 23.73 1.69
C ARG A 523 26.90 23.96 0.18
N ARG A 524 27.25 22.95 -0.62
CA ARG A 524 27.16 23.06 -2.08
C ARG A 524 25.71 23.18 -2.57
N ALA A 525 24.78 22.43 -1.98
CA ALA A 525 23.35 22.56 -2.27
C ALA A 525 22.86 24.00 -2.00
N LEU A 526 23.25 24.58 -0.86
CA LEU A 526 22.89 25.95 -0.48
C LEU A 526 23.58 27.04 -1.34
N GLN A 527 24.76 26.77 -1.87
CA GLN A 527 25.38 27.67 -2.86
C GLN A 527 24.59 27.73 -4.18
N LEU A 528 24.01 26.60 -4.59
CA LEU A 528 23.23 26.50 -5.83
C LEU A 528 21.79 27.00 -5.64
N GLN A 529 21.21 26.74 -4.47
CA GLN A 529 19.87 27.19 -4.09
C GLN A 529 19.89 27.67 -2.63
N PRO A 530 20.08 28.98 -2.39
CA PRO A 530 20.19 29.55 -1.05
C PRO A 530 18.99 29.29 -0.14
N ASP A 531 17.79 29.13 -0.71
CA ASP A 531 16.54 28.94 0.06
C ASP A 531 16.14 27.48 0.17
N TYR A 532 17.09 26.54 0.04
CA TYR A 532 16.79 25.12 0.09
C TYR A 532 16.62 24.62 1.53
N VAL A 533 15.40 24.77 2.06
CA VAL A 533 15.03 24.48 3.45
C VAL A 533 15.53 23.12 3.98
N PRO A 534 15.38 21.98 3.25
CA PRO A 534 15.87 20.69 3.76
C PRO A 534 17.39 20.67 4.01
N ALA A 535 18.16 21.36 3.16
CA ALA A 535 19.62 21.45 3.32
C ALA A 535 20.01 22.32 4.53
N HIS A 536 19.29 23.41 4.81
CA HIS A 536 19.49 24.19 6.03
C HIS A 536 19.21 23.38 7.29
N ASN A 537 18.09 22.64 7.34
CA ASN A 537 17.74 21.81 8.48
C ASN A 537 18.78 20.70 8.74
N ASN A 538 19.20 19.98 7.69
CA ASN A 538 20.17 18.90 7.83
C ASN A 538 21.56 19.42 8.19
N LEU A 539 22.02 20.51 7.55
CA LEU A 539 23.29 21.14 7.89
C LEU A 539 23.29 21.69 9.32
N GLY A 540 22.22 22.39 9.72
CA GLY A 540 22.04 22.88 11.09
C GLY A 540 22.15 21.74 12.10
N SER A 541 21.46 20.61 11.86
CA SER A 541 21.49 19.45 12.74
C SER A 541 22.88 18.82 12.85
N LEU A 542 23.62 18.73 11.74
CA LEU A 542 25.01 18.24 11.76
C LEU A 542 25.94 19.20 12.51
N LEU A 543 25.76 20.50 12.36
CA LEU A 543 26.53 21.51 13.10
C LEU A 543 26.24 21.45 14.60
N VAL A 544 25.00 21.19 15.00
CA VAL A 544 24.62 20.94 16.41
C VAL A 544 25.34 19.73 16.98
N ALA A 545 25.43 18.63 16.21
CA ALA A 545 26.18 17.44 16.60
C ALA A 545 27.69 17.70 16.68
N GLY A 546 28.24 18.55 15.79
CA GLY A 546 29.63 19.00 15.82
C GLY A 546 29.94 20.10 16.85
N GLY A 547 28.96 20.58 17.62
CA GLY A 547 29.13 21.65 18.61
C GLY A 547 29.21 23.08 18.04
N HIS A 548 28.98 23.27 16.75
CA HIS A 548 28.99 24.57 16.06
C HIS A 548 27.63 25.28 16.19
N LEU A 549 27.26 25.61 17.43
CA LEU A 549 25.91 26.08 17.78
C LEU A 549 25.51 27.40 17.13
N GLN A 550 26.43 28.36 17.01
CA GLN A 550 26.14 29.67 16.40
C GLN A 550 25.87 29.57 14.89
N GLU A 551 26.60 28.70 14.19
CA GLU A 551 26.36 28.44 12.76
C GLU A 551 25.02 27.70 12.57
N ALA A 552 24.72 26.74 13.44
CA ALA A 552 23.43 26.04 13.44
C ALA A 552 22.24 27.00 13.66
N GLU A 553 22.35 27.93 14.62
CA GLU A 553 21.33 28.97 14.85
C GLU A 553 21.02 29.74 13.56
N THR A 554 22.06 30.14 12.83
CA THR A 554 21.91 30.88 11.57
C THR A 554 21.08 30.10 10.55
N HIS A 555 21.33 28.80 10.41
CA HIS A 555 20.58 27.96 9.48
C HIS A 555 19.14 27.72 9.91
N PHE A 556 18.86 27.47 11.19
CA PHE A 556 17.48 27.31 11.64
C PHE A 556 16.68 28.61 11.57
N ARG A 557 17.29 29.77 11.85
CA ARG A 557 16.65 31.07 11.60
C ARG A 557 16.32 31.27 10.13
N ARG A 558 17.21 30.89 9.22
CA ARG A 558 16.93 30.97 7.78
C ARG A 558 15.74 30.10 7.36
N VAL A 559 15.59 28.90 7.95
CA VAL A 559 14.38 28.08 7.73
C VAL A 559 13.13 28.82 8.19
N LEU A 560 13.15 29.46 9.35
CA LEU A 560 11.99 30.19 9.89
C LEU A 560 11.68 31.50 9.16
N GLU A 561 12.65 32.10 8.47
CA GLU A 561 12.41 33.21 7.56
C GLU A 561 11.61 32.77 6.33
N ILE A 562 11.85 31.56 5.83
CA ILE A 562 11.18 30.99 4.64
C ILE A 562 9.85 30.34 5.04
N GLU A 563 9.84 29.58 6.13
CA GLU A 563 8.71 28.80 6.64
C GLU A 563 8.43 29.14 8.13
N PRO A 564 7.72 30.25 8.42
CA PRO A 564 7.50 30.69 9.80
C PRO A 564 6.68 29.73 10.68
N ALA A 565 5.96 28.78 10.06
CA ALA A 565 5.15 27.76 10.73
C ALA A 565 5.82 26.37 10.77
N ASN A 566 7.15 26.29 10.59
CA ASN A 566 7.87 25.03 10.67
C ASN A 566 8.16 24.64 12.13
N ALA A 567 7.33 23.76 12.71
CA ALA A 567 7.45 23.32 14.09
C ALA A 567 8.81 22.66 14.40
N GLN A 568 9.36 21.87 13.48
CA GLN A 568 10.66 21.21 13.65
C GLN A 568 11.79 22.24 13.74
N ALA A 569 11.82 23.25 12.87
CA ALA A 569 12.84 24.29 12.91
C ALA A 569 12.71 25.18 14.17
N LEU A 570 11.49 25.47 14.62
CA LEU A 570 11.24 26.16 15.90
C LEU A 570 11.79 25.37 17.09
N ASN A 571 11.53 24.06 17.12
CA ASN A 571 12.06 23.16 18.14
C ASN A 571 13.59 23.07 18.11
N ASN A 572 14.17 22.89 16.93
CA ASN A 572 15.62 22.82 16.75
C ASN A 572 16.31 24.12 17.17
N LEU A 573 15.77 25.27 16.76
CA LEU A 573 16.27 26.58 17.20
C LEU A 573 16.17 26.73 18.72
N GLY A 574 15.03 26.36 19.31
CA GLY A 574 14.86 26.37 20.77
C GLY A 574 15.90 25.52 21.50
N SER A 575 16.15 24.29 21.01
CA SER A 575 17.19 23.41 21.55
C SER A 575 18.59 24.02 21.45
N VAL A 576 18.92 24.65 20.31
CA VAL A 576 20.21 25.36 20.13
C VAL A 576 20.33 26.53 21.10
N LEU A 577 19.27 27.32 21.28
CA LEU A 577 19.25 28.46 22.19
C LEU A 577 19.43 28.03 23.66
N LEU A 578 18.86 26.90 24.08
CA LEU A 578 19.12 26.33 25.40
C LEU A 578 20.59 25.99 25.60
N ARG A 579 21.24 25.39 24.60
CA ARG A 579 22.68 25.08 24.64
C ARG A 579 23.58 26.33 24.56
N LEU A 580 23.02 27.46 24.15
CA LEU A 580 23.66 28.78 24.13
C LEU A 580 23.31 29.63 25.37
N ASP A 581 22.65 29.04 26.38
CA ASP A 581 22.24 29.71 27.62
C ASP A 581 21.26 30.89 27.39
N ARG A 582 20.36 30.75 26.40
CA ARG A 582 19.32 31.74 26.04
C ARG A 582 17.92 31.17 26.28
N GLY A 583 17.64 30.80 27.53
CA GLY A 583 16.41 30.10 27.95
C GLY A 583 15.10 30.81 27.63
N ASP A 584 14.99 32.09 27.95
CA ASP A 584 13.80 32.91 27.67
C ASP A 584 13.42 32.93 26.18
N GLU A 585 14.43 33.08 25.32
CA GLU A 585 14.22 33.10 23.88
C GLU A 585 13.87 31.71 23.35
N ALA A 586 14.52 30.67 23.88
CA ALA A 586 14.19 29.28 23.55
C ALA A 586 12.72 28.97 23.87
N LEU A 587 12.21 29.37 25.05
CA LEU A 587 10.82 29.17 25.45
C LEU A 587 9.83 29.81 24.47
N THR A 588 10.17 30.97 23.91
CA THR A 588 9.33 31.65 22.91
C THR A 588 9.16 30.79 21.65
N PHE A 589 10.26 30.28 21.10
CA PHE A 589 10.20 29.43 19.91
C PHE A 589 9.59 28.06 20.17
N LEU A 590 9.90 27.44 21.32
CA LEU A 590 9.37 26.13 21.70
C LEU A 590 7.86 26.15 21.95
N ARG A 591 7.33 27.19 22.60
CA ARG A 591 5.88 27.35 22.77
C ARG A 591 5.17 27.50 21.44
N ARG A 592 5.73 28.28 20.51
CA ARG A 592 5.21 28.41 19.15
C ARG A 592 5.23 27.08 18.40
N ALA A 593 6.25 26.24 18.61
CA ALA A 593 6.28 24.89 18.03
C ALA A 593 5.08 24.05 18.53
N LEU A 594 4.74 24.13 19.82
CA LEU A 594 3.59 23.45 20.42
C LEU A 594 2.23 24.04 20.04
N GLU A 595 2.17 25.33 19.73
CA GLU A 595 0.96 25.96 19.15
C GLU A 595 0.66 25.40 17.76
N ILE A 596 1.70 25.11 16.97
CA ILE A 596 1.58 24.55 15.62
C ILE A 596 1.32 23.04 15.67
N ASP A 597 2.08 22.31 16.49
CA ASP A 597 1.90 20.87 16.72
C ASP A 597 1.78 20.57 18.22
N PRO A 598 0.55 20.48 18.75
CA PRO A 598 0.30 20.17 20.15
C PRO A 598 0.77 18.78 20.60
N ASN A 599 1.11 17.87 19.67
CA ASN A 599 1.55 16.51 19.96
C ASN A 599 3.06 16.33 19.73
N TYR A 600 3.83 17.43 19.65
CA TYR A 600 5.25 17.36 19.39
C TYR A 600 6.06 17.04 20.66
N ALA A 601 6.33 15.74 20.87
CA ALA A 601 7.02 15.24 22.07
C ALA A 601 8.39 15.90 22.33
N ASP A 602 9.19 16.16 21.28
CA ASP A 602 10.51 16.80 21.45
C ASP A 602 10.40 18.25 21.91
N ALA A 603 9.39 18.99 21.45
CA ALA A 603 9.14 20.34 21.92
C ALA A 603 8.64 20.35 23.38
N GLU A 604 7.78 19.41 23.79
CA GLU A 604 7.39 19.25 25.21
C GLU A 604 8.60 19.01 26.10
N TYR A 605 9.50 18.12 25.69
CA TYR A 605 10.74 17.86 26.42
C TYR A 605 11.64 19.10 26.51
N ASN A 606 11.86 19.80 25.40
CA ASN A 606 12.70 20.98 25.38
C ASN A 606 12.10 22.14 26.19
N VAL A 607 10.77 22.30 26.24
CA VAL A 607 10.10 23.26 27.15
C VAL A 607 10.33 22.87 28.60
N ALA A 608 10.18 21.59 28.95
CA ALA A 608 10.44 21.12 30.31
C ALA A 608 11.90 21.41 30.73
N HIS A 609 12.85 21.14 29.84
CA HIS A 609 14.27 21.42 30.08
C HIS A 609 14.53 22.93 30.27
N ALA A 610 13.96 23.78 29.41
CA ALA A 610 14.05 25.22 29.54
C ALA A 610 13.50 25.72 30.88
N LEU A 611 12.33 25.23 31.29
CA LEU A 611 11.70 25.58 32.57
C LEU A 611 12.50 25.10 33.78
N VAL A 612 13.23 23.98 33.67
CA VAL A 612 14.16 23.55 34.72
C VAL A 612 15.32 24.53 34.87
N THR A 613 15.92 24.96 33.77
CA THR A 613 17.00 25.96 33.77
C THR A 613 16.57 27.28 34.40
N GLU A 614 15.33 27.72 34.12
CA GLU A 614 14.75 28.96 34.67
C GLU A 614 14.09 28.76 36.07
N ALA A 615 14.30 27.61 36.72
CA ALA A 615 13.73 27.25 38.02
C ALA A 615 12.18 27.25 38.13
N HIS A 616 11.46 27.19 37.00
CA HIS A 616 10.01 27.02 36.91
C HIS A 616 9.58 25.54 37.00
N LEU A 617 9.98 24.88 38.08
CA LEU A 617 9.97 23.43 38.19
C LEU A 617 8.57 22.78 38.15
N ARG A 618 7.54 23.44 38.68
CA ARG A 618 6.17 22.89 38.68
C ARG A 618 5.60 22.78 37.27
N ASP A 619 5.89 23.76 36.42
CA ASP A 619 5.44 23.75 35.03
C ASP A 619 6.23 22.72 34.22
N ALA A 620 7.54 22.57 34.50
CA ALA A 620 8.37 21.54 33.87
C ALA A 620 7.82 20.13 34.07
N ILE A 621 7.30 19.81 35.26
CA ILE A 621 6.69 18.50 35.58
C ILE A 621 5.53 18.19 34.62
N ALA A 622 4.66 19.16 34.34
CA ALA A 622 3.53 18.96 33.43
C ALA A 622 4.00 18.66 32.01
N HIS A 623 5.03 19.36 31.54
CA HIS A 623 5.61 19.13 30.22
C HIS A 623 6.35 17.78 30.13
N TYR A 624 7.09 17.35 31.15
CA TYR A 624 7.67 16.01 31.21
C TYR A 624 6.60 14.91 31.14
N GLN A 625 5.48 15.08 31.85
CA GLN A 625 4.35 14.14 31.80
C GLN A 625 3.73 14.06 30.40
N ARG A 626 3.56 15.20 29.72
CA ARG A 626 3.05 15.23 28.34
C ARG A 626 4.03 14.57 27.36
N ALA A 627 5.33 14.87 27.47
CA ALA A 627 6.36 14.22 26.66
C ALA A 627 6.34 12.69 26.83
N LEU A 628 6.22 12.18 28.06
CA LEU A 628 6.13 10.73 28.33
C LEU A 628 4.77 10.11 27.99
N THR A 629 3.71 10.91 27.91
CA THR A 629 2.42 10.43 27.39
C THR A 629 2.51 10.20 25.88
N LEU A 630 3.16 11.12 25.16
CA LEU A 630 3.38 11.02 23.71
C LEU A 630 4.44 9.98 23.36
N LYS A 631 5.52 9.90 24.14
CA LYS A 631 6.62 8.95 23.95
C LYS A 631 7.02 8.28 25.28
N PRO A 632 6.35 7.17 25.63
CA PRO A 632 6.54 6.50 26.93
C PRO A 632 7.95 5.93 27.14
N ASP A 633 8.60 5.43 26.10
CA ASP A 633 9.92 4.78 26.17
C ASP A 633 11.04 5.72 25.72
N TRP A 634 11.27 6.78 26.51
CA TRP A 634 12.27 7.79 26.19
C TRP A 634 13.27 8.01 27.34
N PRO A 635 14.42 7.27 27.36
CA PRO A 635 15.34 7.27 28.49
C PRO A 635 15.85 8.66 28.95
N PRO A 636 16.22 9.60 28.06
CA PRO A 636 16.62 10.96 28.48
C PRO A 636 15.55 11.65 29.33
N VAL A 637 14.28 11.60 28.91
CA VAL A 637 13.16 12.24 29.62
C VAL A 637 12.86 11.53 30.93
N LEU A 638 12.86 10.19 30.91
CA LEU A 638 12.70 9.38 32.12
C LEU A 638 13.77 9.71 33.16
N ASN A 639 15.03 9.85 32.73
CA ASN A 639 16.16 10.16 33.60
C ASN A 639 16.07 11.57 34.18
N GLU A 640 15.84 12.59 33.35
CA GLU A 640 15.72 13.98 33.82
C GLU A 640 14.54 14.15 34.78
N PHE A 641 13.40 13.53 34.46
CA PHE A 641 12.22 13.63 35.29
C PHE A 641 12.39 12.86 36.60
N ALA A 642 12.97 11.65 36.58
CA ALA A 642 13.29 10.89 37.77
C ALA A 642 14.33 11.62 38.66
N TRP A 643 15.33 12.28 38.05
CA TRP A 643 16.29 13.11 38.76
C TRP A 643 15.57 14.24 39.50
N LEU A 644 14.75 15.02 38.80
CA LEU A 644 13.95 16.09 39.39
C LEU A 644 13.07 15.58 40.55
N LEU A 645 12.41 14.43 40.40
CA LEU A 645 11.54 13.89 41.44
C LEU A 645 12.28 13.21 42.61
N SER A 646 13.57 12.94 42.50
CA SER A 646 14.35 12.26 43.55
C SER A 646 15.14 13.22 44.42
N VAL A 647 15.88 14.15 43.81
CA VAL A 647 16.93 14.92 44.52
C VAL A 647 16.61 16.40 44.69
N ASN A 648 15.45 16.89 44.24
CA ASN A 648 15.15 18.32 44.29
C ASN A 648 15.18 18.89 45.72
N PRO A 649 15.74 20.09 45.98
CA PRO A 649 15.74 20.71 47.30
C PRO A 649 14.33 20.93 47.90
N ASP A 650 13.34 21.29 47.07
CA ASP A 650 11.95 21.42 47.47
C ASP A 650 11.31 20.04 47.70
N ALA A 651 11.01 19.74 48.97
CA ALA A 651 10.38 18.49 49.39
C ALA A 651 9.01 18.26 48.75
N SER A 652 8.30 19.31 48.33
CA SER A 652 6.98 19.18 47.70
C SER A 652 7.05 18.59 46.29
N ILE A 653 8.18 18.78 45.60
CA ILE A 653 8.47 18.25 44.27
C ILE A 653 8.89 16.78 44.35
N ARG A 654 9.59 16.37 45.42
CA ARG A 654 10.08 14.99 45.55
C ARG A 654 8.93 13.98 45.56
N LYS A 655 8.99 12.98 44.66
CA LYS A 655 8.05 11.85 44.54
C LYS A 655 8.83 10.54 44.39
N PRO A 656 9.43 10.00 45.48
CA PRO A 656 10.36 8.89 45.40
C PRO A 656 9.83 7.65 44.66
N SER A 657 8.59 7.25 44.91
CA SER A 657 8.00 6.08 44.23
C SER A 657 7.85 6.27 42.72
N GLN A 658 7.52 7.49 42.27
CA GLN A 658 7.44 7.80 40.83
C GLN A 658 8.84 7.88 40.21
N ALA A 659 9.79 8.50 40.92
CA ALA A 659 11.18 8.58 40.48
C ALA A 659 11.79 7.18 40.25
N VAL A 660 11.56 6.24 41.17
CA VAL A 660 12.03 4.85 41.04
C VAL A 660 11.41 4.19 39.81
N ALA A 661 10.09 4.30 39.60
CA ALA A 661 9.43 3.68 38.45
C ALA A 661 9.99 4.20 37.11
N PHE A 662 10.23 5.51 36.99
CA PHE A 662 10.83 6.09 35.78
C PHE A 662 12.29 5.66 35.60
N ALA A 663 13.10 5.67 36.66
CA ALA A 663 14.50 5.28 36.61
C ALA A 663 14.69 3.78 36.28
N GLU A 664 13.88 2.90 36.86
CA GLU A 664 13.89 1.46 36.55
C GLU A 664 13.55 1.21 35.08
N ARG A 665 12.57 1.93 34.53
CA ARG A 665 12.22 1.86 33.12
C ARG A 665 13.36 2.34 32.23
N ALA A 666 14.01 3.46 32.56
CA ALA A 666 15.17 3.96 31.81
C ALA A 666 16.33 2.96 31.80
N VAL A 667 16.62 2.35 32.95
CA VAL A 667 17.66 1.31 33.09
C VAL A 667 17.32 0.04 32.32
N ALA A 668 16.04 -0.36 32.27
CA ALA A 668 15.59 -1.49 31.46
C ALA A 668 15.78 -1.22 29.95
N LEU A 669 15.38 -0.03 29.49
CA LEU A 669 15.51 0.40 28.09
C LEU A 669 16.98 0.51 27.64
N THR A 670 17.87 0.97 28.52
CA THR A 670 19.32 1.06 28.27
C THR A 670 20.06 -0.25 28.54
N GLN A 671 19.36 -1.32 28.91
CA GLN A 671 19.93 -2.63 29.25
C GLN A 671 21.06 -2.54 30.28
N ARG A 672 20.96 -1.59 31.21
CA ARG A 672 21.99 -1.29 32.23
C ARG A 672 23.36 -0.92 31.65
N GLN A 673 23.44 -0.46 30.41
CA GLN A 673 24.68 -0.02 29.74
C GLN A 673 24.84 1.50 29.74
N ASP A 674 24.04 2.22 30.52
CA ASP A 674 24.09 3.67 30.63
C ASP A 674 24.38 4.08 32.08
N SER A 675 25.51 4.76 32.31
CA SER A 675 25.93 5.21 33.65
C SER A 675 24.97 6.25 34.21
N ARG A 676 24.42 7.10 33.34
CA ARG A 676 23.48 8.15 33.72
C ARG A 676 22.20 7.56 34.30
N SER A 677 21.59 6.61 33.59
CA SER A 677 20.40 5.89 34.07
C SER A 677 20.65 5.18 35.42
N LEU A 678 21.83 4.59 35.61
CA LEU A 678 22.19 3.92 36.86
C LEU A 678 22.41 4.88 38.03
N ASP A 679 23.03 6.04 37.80
CA ASP A 679 23.21 7.09 38.80
C ASP A 679 21.86 7.70 39.23
N VAL A 680 20.97 7.97 38.26
CA VAL A 680 19.58 8.39 38.53
C VAL A 680 18.82 7.34 39.35
N LEU A 681 18.95 6.06 38.98
CA LEU A 681 18.31 4.96 39.72
C LEU A 681 18.83 4.86 41.15
N ALA A 682 20.14 5.04 41.35
CA ALA A 682 20.72 5.06 42.69
C ALA A 682 20.15 6.20 43.55
N ALA A 683 20.07 7.42 42.98
CA ALA A 683 19.49 8.57 43.65
C ALA A 683 17.99 8.36 43.97
N ALA A 684 17.22 7.80 43.04
CA ALA A 684 15.81 7.50 43.23
C ALA A 684 15.57 6.47 44.35
N TRP A 685 16.33 5.37 44.37
CA TRP A 685 16.26 4.37 45.46
C TRP A 685 16.69 4.96 46.80
N ALA A 686 17.74 5.78 46.84
CA ALA A 686 18.15 6.45 48.07
C ALA A 686 17.09 7.43 48.59
N ALA A 687 16.40 8.16 47.71
CA ALA A 687 15.27 9.02 48.06
C ALA A 687 14.06 8.21 48.58
N GLY A 688 13.90 6.97 48.10
CA GLY A 688 12.90 6.00 48.59
C GLY A 688 13.30 5.22 49.85
N GLY A 689 14.50 5.46 50.40
CA GLY A 689 15.02 4.76 51.58
C GLY A 689 15.62 3.37 51.30
N GLN A 690 15.72 2.97 50.03
CA GLN A 690 16.25 1.69 49.56
C GLN A 690 17.78 1.74 49.38
N PHE A 691 18.50 2.01 50.47
CA PHE A 691 19.94 2.31 50.43
C PHE A 691 20.82 1.16 49.91
N ASP A 692 20.49 -0.10 50.18
CA ASP A 692 21.28 -1.24 49.69
C ASP A 692 21.22 -1.38 48.16
N GLN A 693 20.04 -1.11 47.58
CA GLN A 693 19.85 -1.06 46.13
C GLN A 693 20.56 0.17 45.54
N ALA A 694 20.47 1.32 46.20
CA ALA A 694 21.15 2.55 45.79
C ALA A 694 22.68 2.39 45.72
N VAL A 695 23.29 1.76 46.73
CA VAL A 695 24.72 1.45 46.76
C VAL A 695 25.11 0.56 45.59
N THR A 696 24.30 -0.45 45.28
CA THR A 696 24.54 -1.38 44.17
C THR A 696 24.47 -0.68 42.81
N ALA A 697 23.45 0.16 42.58
CA ALA A 697 23.34 0.94 41.33
C ALA A 697 24.46 1.98 41.17
N ALA A 698 24.80 2.72 42.23
CA ALA A 698 25.87 3.71 42.18
C ALA A 698 27.24 3.06 41.91
N GLN A 699 27.50 1.87 42.48
CA GLN A 699 28.71 1.12 42.16
C GLN A 699 28.73 0.70 40.69
N ALA A 700 27.62 0.20 40.15
CA ALA A 700 27.53 -0.16 38.73
C ALA A 700 27.74 1.04 37.79
N ALA A 701 27.23 2.23 38.15
CA ALA A 701 27.49 3.46 37.42
C ALA A 701 28.99 3.84 37.43
N ILE A 702 29.66 3.73 38.58
CA ILE A 702 31.11 3.95 38.72
C ILE A 702 31.90 2.96 37.86
N ASP A 703 31.52 1.70 37.85
CA ASP A 703 32.21 0.66 37.07
C ASP A 703 32.14 0.98 35.58
N LEU A 704 30.97 1.41 35.07
CA LEU A 704 30.82 1.87 33.69
C LEU A 704 31.65 3.12 33.38
N LEU A 705 31.58 4.15 34.24
CA LEU A 705 32.36 5.38 34.05
C LEU A 705 33.87 5.12 34.06
N THR A 706 34.32 4.21 34.94
CA THR A 706 35.72 3.79 35.04
C THR A 706 36.16 3.07 33.76
N ALA A 707 35.34 2.12 33.28
CA ALA A 707 35.61 1.40 32.04
C ALA A 707 35.69 2.35 30.83
N ARG A 708 34.99 3.49 30.87
CA ARG A 708 34.99 4.52 29.82
C ARG A 708 36.02 5.64 30.03
N GLY A 709 36.79 5.60 31.11
CA GLY A 709 37.81 6.61 31.41
C GLY A 709 37.28 7.98 31.88
N ALA A 710 36.00 8.07 32.23
CA ALA A 710 35.32 9.31 32.65
C ALA A 710 35.63 9.67 34.12
N ARG A 711 36.90 9.99 34.41
CA ARG A 711 37.41 10.24 35.78
C ARG A 711 36.63 11.30 36.57
N PRO A 712 36.22 12.45 36.01
CA PRO A 712 35.41 13.43 36.74
C PRO A 712 34.07 12.85 37.20
N GLY A 713 33.41 12.08 36.33
CA GLY A 713 32.15 11.44 36.64
C GLY A 713 32.26 10.41 37.78
N VAL A 714 33.34 9.63 37.80
CA VAL A 714 33.62 8.68 38.89
C VAL A 714 33.67 9.38 40.24
N ALA A 715 34.34 10.53 40.33
CA ALA A 715 34.46 11.28 41.58
C ALA A 715 33.10 11.79 42.08
N ILE A 716 32.25 12.28 41.17
CA ILE A 716 30.91 12.79 41.52
C ILE A 716 30.03 11.65 42.05
N VAL A 717 29.94 10.53 41.32
CA VAL A 717 29.10 9.39 41.74
C VAL A 717 29.65 8.73 43.01
N ALA A 718 30.98 8.67 43.19
CA ALA A 718 31.60 8.18 44.42
C ALA A 718 31.23 9.02 45.65
N GLY A 719 31.12 10.35 45.50
CA GLY A 719 30.63 11.24 46.56
C GLY A 719 29.19 10.90 46.98
N ARG A 720 28.31 10.66 46.00
CA ARG A 720 26.92 10.24 46.25
C ARG A 720 26.83 8.85 46.89
N LEU A 721 27.64 7.90 46.41
CA LEU A 721 27.77 6.56 46.99
C LEU A 721 28.17 6.58 48.47
N ALA A 722 29.05 7.50 48.86
CA ALA A 722 29.45 7.66 50.27
C ALA A 722 28.28 8.08 51.17
N LEU A 723 27.37 8.94 50.67
CA LEU A 723 26.13 9.31 51.36
C LEU A 723 25.20 8.09 51.49
N TYR A 724 25.03 7.34 50.41
CA TYR A 724 24.14 6.17 50.40
C TYR A 724 24.61 5.08 51.38
N ARG A 725 25.93 4.87 51.52
CA ARG A 725 26.51 3.97 52.54
C ARG A 725 26.25 4.42 53.98
N GLN A 726 26.10 5.73 54.19
CA GLN A 726 25.72 6.32 55.48
C GLN A 726 24.20 6.40 55.67
N ARG A 727 23.42 5.80 54.77
CA ARG A 727 21.94 5.85 54.74
C ARG A 727 21.40 7.29 54.64
N GLN A 728 22.10 8.14 53.89
CA GLN A 728 21.69 9.52 53.59
C GLN A 728 21.36 9.66 52.11
N SER A 729 20.27 10.37 51.80
CA SER A 729 19.88 10.68 50.41
C SER A 729 20.62 11.92 49.90
N PHE A 730 20.93 11.93 48.60
CA PHE A 730 21.52 13.10 47.95
C PHE A 730 20.43 14.14 47.63
N VAL A 731 20.75 15.42 47.82
CA VAL A 731 19.90 16.55 47.44
C VAL A 731 20.72 17.47 46.55
N ASP A 732 20.22 17.77 45.35
CA ASP A 732 20.94 18.53 44.33
C ASP A 732 20.70 20.04 44.51
N THR A 733 21.48 20.68 45.38
CA THR A 733 21.37 22.12 45.65
C THR A 733 22.06 22.99 44.60
N ASN A 734 22.90 22.41 43.76
CA ASN A 734 23.76 23.13 42.81
C ASN A 734 23.39 22.86 41.35
N ALA A 735 22.23 22.23 41.09
CA ALA A 735 21.81 21.80 39.76
C ALA A 735 22.91 21.00 39.02
N SER A 736 23.60 20.12 39.76
CA SER A 736 24.73 19.33 39.25
C SER A 736 24.32 18.28 38.24
N GLY A 737 23.04 17.87 38.24
CA GLY A 737 22.50 16.91 37.28
C GLY A 737 23.04 15.49 37.47
N PRO A 738 22.44 14.49 36.78
CA PRO A 738 22.98 13.14 36.75
C PRO A 738 24.25 13.07 35.89
N VAL A 739 25.16 12.14 36.22
CA VAL A 739 26.48 12.05 35.57
C VAL A 739 26.41 11.21 34.30
N ASP A 740 26.83 11.79 33.19
CA ASP A 740 27.00 11.11 31.90
C ASP A 740 28.49 10.72 31.65
N ASP A 741 28.73 9.82 30.69
CA ASP A 741 30.05 9.38 30.28
C ASP A 741 30.75 10.33 29.29
N GLY A 742 30.07 11.41 28.87
CA GLY A 742 30.62 12.48 28.03
C GLY A 742 30.62 12.17 26.53
N ARG A 743 29.69 11.34 26.06
CA ARG A 743 29.46 11.09 24.62
C ARG A 743 28.45 12.04 23.99
#